data_AF-A0A957VJ80-F1
#
_entry.id   AF-A0A957VJ80-F1
#
_cell.length_a   1.000
_cell.length_b   1.000
_cell.length_c   1.000
_cell.angle_alpha   90.00
_cell.angle_beta   90.00
_cell.angle_gamma   90.00
#
_symmetry.space_group_name_H-M   'P 1'
#
loop_
_entity.id
_entity.type
_entity.pdbx_description
1 polymer ?
#
loop_
_entity_poly.entity_id
_entity_poly.type
_entity_poly.pdbx_seq_one_letter_code
_entity_poly.pdbx_strand_id
1 'polypeptide(L)'
;YCPYTAKSGADTLTGLVRETTADREHNGVHTAGATVRQFWPVETNDGRLHLVEETDDTFSSVVWYAEISGVLAPQAALRNNHLIIVQYRSSPSGTFANLLVGWIDSPRIKDDGKREARWSCRIISTAQMVNRTQIPGVRLGDLDVAPYGAASGSTALFRAYKEWHSNDFTAANPSFEAGNAVDGDDSTIYISEQHVGTRQYDYPENSNDPGRIGTNESDDSAYFGPIISQIYLSRPLGEDSKGYRWIELTCQSEDVTDLWIMTEQAGSGVAEYINMDPNDEEYKEGDKIIICEDAELFAAEWPLTTAHVFEMQNAIFDSLKAGGDSIAILTATTVSPSGDQRWSHGVSWGTANGAIDPGNPWEADPDYPGDWAWQGTSNVAAPGPGQVLRYDFSGTSTDAVDYWSLTYDATPGYVVADFTTEEDEDYDGNGRGTGNNNFGQLSPVYMTVSVPPLGLTLKDDVTAGDPGVGEYLYMVDASGAGSVAGLKVAPLTVQIGDEQITLSSLGDSYGVVSARGANSSSAEGHDAGDEVRIVETYGSSSIATTSPKVKSIGWTLPSGISCYPVDFRLYISGREQPRTPGSDNWTRDWTLQATVTGHASNTYAYAFSPSKRVGHFMFIFDSMSADPARVRIAEFNVLLDDTYYPSDQWLNDGETAGECIAHLLGLAGIPDVVTDTTTLTPTGFTTASDRAWAIVADFAEYTGSKVVVERDGTVTTAPEGVYAVGGYTPAETWTRITASAVEKLWTRDATGVRQVRLEWRTPDDETICTEYYPDDADAPADGAVLDVGPLIYPDAATAATAARRIYFINRYPYILLVECADAEPTVRPLQIHRLTWQFDTEMQQIDRYYVVQSADHMIDRGVWQTVLTLRQINRESEG
;
A
#
# COMPACT_ATOMS: atom_id res chain seq x y z
N TYR A 1 -52.71 -19.32 -40.92
CA TYR A 1 -53.66 -20.45 -41.08
C TYR A 1 -54.80 -20.05 -42.03
N CYS A 2 -55.62 -20.98 -42.57
CA CYS A 2 -56.80 -20.65 -43.39
C CYS A 2 -57.95 -21.66 -43.14
N PRO A 3 -58.97 -21.35 -42.32
CA PRO A 3 -60.15 -22.19 -42.19
C PRO A 3 -60.91 -22.28 -43.53
N TYR A 4 -61.51 -23.44 -43.82
CA TYR A 4 -62.37 -23.67 -44.98
C TYR A 4 -63.69 -24.31 -44.54
N THR A 5 -64.78 -23.97 -45.22
CA THR A 5 -66.13 -24.44 -44.84
C THR A 5 -66.57 -25.70 -45.60
N ALA A 6 -65.93 -26.05 -46.71
CA ALA A 6 -66.16 -27.33 -47.40
C ALA A 6 -64.98 -27.72 -48.31
N LYS A 7 -64.80 -29.02 -48.59
CA LYS A 7 -63.89 -29.52 -49.62
C LYS A 7 -64.71 -30.13 -50.76
N SER A 8 -64.48 -29.70 -52.00
CA SER A 8 -65.09 -30.29 -53.19
C SER A 8 -64.02 -30.95 -54.08
N GLY A 9 -64.23 -32.22 -54.43
CA GLY A 9 -63.24 -33.02 -55.15
C GLY A 9 -61.95 -33.31 -54.35
N ALA A 10 -60.95 -33.84 -55.04
CA ALA A 10 -59.68 -34.24 -54.42
C ALA A 10 -58.85 -33.03 -53.92
N ASP A 11 -58.94 -31.88 -54.61
CA ASP A 11 -57.97 -30.79 -54.46
C ASP A 11 -58.56 -29.38 -54.28
N THR A 12 -59.89 -29.22 -54.17
CA THR A 12 -60.51 -27.88 -54.07
C THR A 12 -61.11 -27.62 -52.69
N LEU A 13 -60.61 -26.59 -51.99
CA LEU A 13 -61.14 -26.12 -50.71
C LEU A 13 -62.03 -24.88 -50.94
N THR A 14 -63.20 -24.87 -50.33
CA THR A 14 -64.28 -23.88 -50.51
C THR A 14 -64.50 -23.14 -49.21
N GLY A 15 -64.70 -21.83 -49.30
CA GLY A 15 -64.81 -20.96 -48.12
C GLY A 15 -63.50 -20.81 -47.36
N LEU A 16 -62.37 -20.85 -48.06
CA LEU A 16 -61.07 -20.44 -47.54
C LEU A 16 -61.17 -19.01 -47.03
N VAL A 17 -61.31 -18.85 -45.71
CA VAL A 17 -61.22 -17.55 -45.05
C VAL A 17 -59.76 -17.35 -44.71
N ARG A 18 -59.10 -16.42 -45.40
CA ARG A 18 -57.77 -15.93 -45.00
C ARG A 18 -57.89 -15.33 -43.60
N GLU A 19 -56.93 -15.63 -42.74
CA GLU A 19 -56.78 -14.95 -41.46
C GLU A 19 -56.94 -13.43 -41.68
N THR A 20 -57.78 -12.83 -40.85
CA THR A 20 -58.14 -11.41 -40.92
C THR A 20 -56.87 -10.57 -41.01
N THR A 21 -56.88 -9.55 -41.87
CA THR A 21 -55.70 -8.70 -42.11
C THR A 21 -55.17 -8.01 -40.84
N ALA A 22 -55.99 -7.93 -39.80
CA ALA A 22 -55.62 -7.41 -38.48
C ALA A 22 -54.73 -8.36 -37.64
N ASP A 23 -54.69 -9.67 -37.95
CA ASP A 23 -54.07 -10.70 -37.11
C ASP A 23 -52.80 -11.35 -37.72
N ARG A 24 -52.23 -10.74 -38.78
CA ARG A 24 -51.03 -11.25 -39.50
C ARG A 24 -49.70 -10.97 -38.79
N GLU A 25 -49.62 -11.26 -37.50
CA GLU A 25 -48.36 -11.09 -36.73
C GLU A 25 -47.38 -12.27 -36.94
N HIS A 26 -47.83 -13.40 -37.48
CA HIS A 26 -47.03 -14.61 -37.69
C HIS A 26 -46.07 -14.54 -38.90
N ASN A 27 -46.13 -13.49 -39.73
CA ASN A 27 -45.24 -13.33 -40.90
C ASN A 27 -44.50 -11.98 -40.94
N GLY A 28 -44.56 -11.18 -39.87
CA GLY A 28 -43.84 -9.91 -39.77
C GLY A 28 -44.36 -8.79 -40.69
N VAL A 29 -45.55 -8.91 -41.28
CA VAL A 29 -46.14 -7.87 -42.15
C VAL A 29 -47.07 -6.98 -41.33
N HIS A 30 -46.58 -5.80 -40.96
CA HIS A 30 -47.36 -4.82 -40.20
C HIS A 30 -48.28 -3.99 -41.13
N THR A 31 -49.57 -3.96 -40.83
CA THR A 31 -50.53 -3.03 -41.46
C THR A 31 -50.69 -1.76 -40.62
N ALA A 32 -51.13 -0.67 -41.24
CA ALA A 32 -51.49 0.55 -40.50
C ALA A 32 -52.51 0.24 -39.39
N GLY A 33 -52.22 0.64 -38.14
CA GLY A 33 -53.05 0.35 -36.96
C GLY A 33 -52.61 -0.87 -36.12
N ALA A 34 -51.49 -1.52 -36.45
CA ALA A 34 -50.93 -2.59 -35.61
C ALA A 34 -50.56 -2.08 -34.21
N THR A 35 -50.92 -2.84 -33.18
CA THR A 35 -50.67 -2.49 -31.77
C THR A 35 -49.21 -2.73 -31.41
N VAL A 36 -48.50 -1.67 -31.00
CA VAL A 36 -47.17 -1.80 -30.38
C VAL A 36 -47.34 -2.48 -29.01
N ARG A 37 -46.76 -3.67 -28.84
CA ARG A 37 -46.79 -4.41 -27.58
C ARG A 37 -45.42 -4.38 -26.93
N GLN A 38 -45.35 -3.93 -25.68
CA GLN A 38 -44.14 -4.02 -24.86
C GLN A 38 -43.97 -5.45 -24.30
N PHE A 39 -45.07 -6.12 -23.95
CA PHE A 39 -45.08 -7.52 -23.51
C PHE A 39 -45.97 -8.37 -24.42
N TRP A 40 -45.49 -9.57 -24.72
CA TRP A 40 -46.23 -10.58 -25.48
C TRP A 40 -46.75 -11.65 -24.51
N PRO A 41 -48.08 -11.74 -24.27
CA PRO A 41 -48.61 -12.82 -23.47
C PRO A 41 -48.46 -14.14 -24.24
N VAL A 42 -47.89 -15.15 -23.58
CA VAL A 42 -47.80 -16.52 -24.09
C VAL A 42 -48.66 -17.40 -23.17
N GLU A 43 -49.93 -17.55 -23.55
CA GLU A 43 -50.94 -18.19 -22.69
C GLU A 43 -51.02 -19.71 -22.88
N THR A 44 -50.39 -20.25 -23.92
CA THR A 44 -50.39 -21.69 -24.19
C THR A 44 -49.06 -22.31 -23.81
N ASN A 45 -49.10 -23.17 -22.80
CA ASN A 45 -48.00 -24.03 -22.37
C ASN A 45 -48.40 -25.50 -22.54
N ASP A 46 -47.43 -26.40 -22.52
CA ASP A 46 -47.64 -27.85 -22.44
C ASP A 46 -47.64 -28.36 -20.98
N GLY A 47 -47.62 -27.45 -20.01
CA GLY A 47 -47.55 -27.71 -18.59
C GLY A 47 -46.16 -28.06 -18.09
N ARG A 48 -45.10 -27.84 -18.88
CA ARG A 48 -43.72 -28.20 -18.54
C ARG A 48 -42.83 -26.99 -18.28
N LEU A 49 -42.16 -27.01 -17.15
CA LEU A 49 -41.05 -26.12 -16.81
C LEU A 49 -39.99 -26.95 -16.10
N HIS A 50 -38.77 -26.90 -16.59
CA HIS A 50 -37.62 -27.49 -15.91
C HIS A 50 -36.71 -26.35 -15.47
N LEU A 51 -36.47 -26.19 -14.17
CA LEU A 51 -35.63 -25.14 -13.58
C LEU A 51 -34.48 -25.83 -12.85
N VAL A 52 -33.26 -25.47 -13.20
CA VAL A 52 -32.06 -25.95 -12.52
C VAL A 52 -31.39 -24.75 -11.87
N GLU A 53 -31.12 -24.88 -10.57
CA GLU A 53 -30.31 -23.94 -9.80
C GLU A 53 -29.07 -24.66 -9.31
N GLU A 54 -27.91 -24.05 -9.52
CA GLU A 54 -26.63 -24.69 -9.21
C GLU A 54 -25.61 -23.66 -8.72
N THR A 55 -24.69 -24.14 -7.90
CA THR A 55 -23.50 -23.38 -7.52
C THR A 55 -22.34 -23.65 -8.48
N ASP A 56 -21.37 -22.75 -8.53
CA ASP A 56 -20.12 -22.95 -9.25
C ASP A 56 -19.19 -23.96 -8.53
N ASP A 57 -18.07 -24.27 -9.18
CA ASP A 57 -17.11 -25.26 -8.65
C ASP A 57 -16.47 -24.80 -7.32
N THR A 58 -16.45 -23.49 -7.07
CA THR A 58 -15.86 -22.87 -5.88
C THR A 58 -16.89 -22.65 -4.76
N PHE A 59 -18.17 -22.94 -5.01
CA PHE A 59 -19.28 -22.73 -4.07
C PHE A 59 -19.42 -21.26 -3.62
N SER A 60 -19.03 -20.32 -4.50
CA SER A 60 -19.03 -18.88 -4.26
C SER A 60 -20.15 -18.16 -5.02
N SER A 61 -20.70 -18.76 -6.06
CA SER A 61 -21.82 -18.18 -6.80
C SER A 61 -22.98 -19.17 -6.99
N VAL A 62 -24.20 -18.64 -7.11
CA VAL A 62 -25.41 -19.42 -7.44
C VAL A 62 -26.07 -18.81 -8.67
N VAL A 63 -26.27 -19.66 -9.68
CA VAL A 63 -26.93 -19.32 -10.94
C VAL A 63 -28.08 -20.28 -11.21
N TRP A 64 -28.93 -19.92 -12.15
CA TRP A 64 -30.04 -20.79 -12.56
C TRP A 64 -30.31 -20.65 -14.06
N TYR A 65 -30.89 -21.70 -14.63
CA TYR A 65 -31.49 -21.66 -15.95
C TYR A 65 -32.77 -22.49 -15.96
N ALA A 66 -33.67 -22.19 -16.89
CA ALA A 66 -34.88 -22.98 -17.06
C ALA A 66 -35.14 -23.34 -18.52
N GLU A 67 -35.87 -24.41 -18.75
CA GLU A 67 -36.43 -24.76 -20.06
C GLU A 67 -37.95 -24.76 -19.96
N ILE A 68 -38.58 -24.06 -20.90
CA ILE A 68 -40.03 -23.98 -21.01
C ILE A 68 -40.47 -24.27 -22.44
N SER A 69 -41.64 -24.87 -22.59
CA SER A 69 -42.23 -25.15 -23.89
C SER A 69 -43.73 -24.88 -23.94
N GLY A 70 -44.23 -24.81 -25.17
CA GLY A 70 -45.64 -24.58 -25.42
C GLY A 70 -46.02 -24.85 -26.86
N VAL A 71 -47.30 -24.63 -27.15
CA VAL A 71 -47.89 -25.04 -28.42
C VAL A 71 -48.12 -23.84 -29.34
N LEU A 72 -48.43 -22.65 -28.83
CA LEU A 72 -48.66 -21.47 -29.68
C LEU A 72 -47.90 -20.26 -29.14
N ALA A 73 -47.00 -19.70 -29.95
CA ALA A 73 -46.34 -18.42 -29.65
C ALA A 73 -46.13 -17.58 -30.93
N PRO A 74 -46.29 -16.26 -30.87
CA PRO A 74 -45.92 -15.37 -31.96
C PRO A 74 -44.42 -15.46 -32.23
N GLN A 75 -43.99 -15.58 -33.49
CA GLN A 75 -42.56 -15.60 -33.84
C GLN A 75 -41.83 -14.34 -33.33
N ALA A 76 -42.51 -13.20 -33.29
CA ALA A 76 -41.95 -11.95 -32.77
C ALA A 76 -41.68 -11.98 -31.25
N ALA A 77 -42.34 -12.87 -30.49
CA ALA A 77 -42.19 -13.00 -29.04
C ALA A 77 -40.96 -13.83 -28.63
N LEU A 78 -40.48 -14.72 -29.52
CA LEU A 78 -39.39 -15.65 -29.22
C LEU A 78 -38.10 -15.21 -29.94
N ARG A 79 -37.35 -14.32 -29.28
CA ARG A 79 -36.05 -13.83 -29.75
C ARG A 79 -35.03 -13.93 -28.62
N ASN A 80 -33.78 -14.18 -28.97
CA ASN A 80 -32.69 -14.14 -27.99
C ASN A 80 -32.64 -12.79 -27.29
N ASN A 81 -32.26 -12.80 -26.01
CA ASN A 81 -32.03 -11.64 -25.15
C ASN A 81 -33.28 -10.81 -24.85
N HIS A 82 -34.48 -11.32 -25.19
CA HIS A 82 -35.73 -10.72 -24.73
C HIS A 82 -36.04 -11.18 -23.30
N LEU A 83 -36.52 -10.25 -22.49
CA LEU A 83 -37.01 -10.55 -21.14
C LEU A 83 -38.23 -11.47 -21.20
N ILE A 84 -38.24 -12.51 -20.36
CA ILE A 84 -39.37 -13.40 -20.14
C ILE A 84 -39.71 -13.45 -18.66
N ILE A 85 -41.00 -13.37 -18.37
CA ILE A 85 -41.55 -13.49 -17.02
C ILE A 85 -42.44 -14.73 -17.03
N VAL A 86 -42.11 -15.71 -16.19
CA VAL A 86 -42.95 -16.89 -15.97
C VAL A 86 -43.72 -16.66 -14.68
N GLN A 87 -45.03 -16.81 -14.74
CA GLN A 87 -45.91 -16.64 -13.60
C GLN A 87 -46.58 -17.96 -13.24
N TYR A 88 -46.83 -18.16 -11.95
CA TYR A 88 -47.51 -19.33 -11.42
C TYR A 88 -48.65 -18.91 -10.49
N ARG A 89 -49.58 -19.84 -10.24
CA ARG A 89 -50.61 -19.70 -9.21
C ARG A 89 -50.81 -21.06 -8.54
N SER A 90 -50.93 -21.07 -7.23
CA SER A 90 -51.09 -22.30 -6.43
C SER A 90 -52.48 -22.92 -6.52
N SER A 91 -53.47 -22.19 -7.04
CA SER A 91 -54.82 -22.70 -7.30
C SER A 91 -55.41 -22.12 -8.58
N PRO A 92 -56.38 -22.81 -9.24
CA PRO A 92 -57.00 -22.33 -10.48
C PRO A 92 -57.72 -20.97 -10.35
N SER A 93 -58.10 -20.58 -9.13
CA SER A 93 -58.76 -19.29 -8.84
C SER A 93 -57.82 -18.28 -8.15
N GLY A 94 -56.55 -18.63 -7.93
CA GLY A 94 -55.58 -17.76 -7.28
C GLY A 94 -55.03 -16.67 -8.20
N THR A 95 -54.40 -15.67 -7.58
CA THR A 95 -53.65 -14.63 -8.28
C THR A 95 -52.34 -15.20 -8.82
N PHE A 96 -51.94 -14.75 -10.00
CA PHE A 96 -50.61 -15.06 -10.54
C PHE A 96 -49.53 -14.32 -9.74
N ALA A 97 -48.48 -15.04 -9.38
CA ALA A 97 -47.24 -14.51 -8.83
C ALA A 97 -46.09 -14.80 -9.81
N ASN A 98 -45.06 -13.96 -9.80
CA ASN A 98 -43.86 -14.21 -10.60
C ASN A 98 -43.13 -15.43 -10.02
N LEU A 99 -42.84 -16.40 -10.88
CA LEU A 99 -42.03 -17.57 -10.54
C LEU A 99 -40.56 -17.31 -10.85
N LEU A 100 -40.29 -16.85 -12.08
CA LEU A 100 -38.95 -16.48 -12.52
C LEU A 100 -39.01 -15.34 -13.54
N VAL A 101 -37.93 -14.56 -13.57
CA VAL A 101 -37.68 -13.46 -14.51
C VAL A 101 -36.28 -13.65 -15.08
N GLY A 102 -36.18 -13.80 -16.39
CA GLY A 102 -34.89 -14.02 -17.04
C GLY A 102 -34.92 -13.64 -18.51
N TRP A 103 -33.95 -14.14 -19.28
CA TRP A 103 -33.82 -13.81 -20.70
C TRP A 103 -33.92 -15.06 -21.56
N ILE A 104 -34.60 -14.93 -22.69
CA ILE A 104 -34.72 -16.00 -23.67
C ILE A 104 -33.37 -16.28 -24.29
N ASP A 105 -32.97 -17.55 -24.27
CA ASP A 105 -31.83 -18.09 -24.98
C ASP A 105 -32.25 -19.27 -25.86
N SER A 106 -31.67 -19.33 -27.06
CA SER A 106 -31.83 -20.44 -27.99
C SER A 106 -33.30 -20.85 -28.26
N PRO A 107 -34.23 -19.91 -28.58
CA PRO A 107 -35.62 -20.25 -28.84
C PRO A 107 -35.74 -21.09 -30.10
N ARG A 108 -36.61 -22.09 -30.04
CA ARG A 108 -36.89 -23.03 -31.14
C ARG A 108 -38.38 -23.05 -31.40
N ILE A 109 -38.75 -23.06 -32.67
CA ILE A 109 -40.12 -23.32 -33.11
C ILE A 109 -40.05 -24.50 -34.05
N LYS A 110 -40.78 -25.57 -33.72
CA LYS A 110 -40.91 -26.78 -34.51
C LYS A 110 -42.32 -26.86 -35.06
N ASP A 111 -42.44 -26.69 -36.37
CA ASP A 111 -43.65 -27.10 -37.07
C ASP A 111 -43.62 -28.61 -37.32
N ASP A 112 -44.74 -29.28 -37.12
CA ASP A 112 -44.89 -30.72 -37.31
C ASP A 112 -46.07 -31.02 -38.23
N GLY A 113 -46.22 -32.28 -38.65
CA GLY A 113 -47.34 -32.69 -39.50
C GLY A 113 -48.73 -32.48 -38.88
N LYS A 114 -48.80 -32.18 -37.57
CA LYS A 114 -50.02 -31.83 -36.85
C LYS A 114 -50.33 -30.33 -36.87
N ARG A 115 -49.42 -29.51 -37.42
CA ARG A 115 -49.53 -28.05 -37.55
C ARG A 115 -49.73 -27.37 -36.20
N GLU A 116 -49.10 -27.92 -35.17
CA GLU A 116 -49.20 -27.44 -33.79
C GLU A 116 -48.21 -26.30 -33.50
N ALA A 117 -47.14 -26.11 -34.28
CA ALA A 117 -46.14 -25.04 -34.10
C ALA A 117 -45.53 -24.94 -32.69
N ARG A 118 -45.08 -26.08 -32.16
CA ARG A 118 -44.53 -26.20 -30.79
C ARG A 118 -43.28 -25.36 -30.64
N TRP A 119 -43.23 -24.56 -29.59
CA TRP A 119 -42.08 -23.75 -29.25
C TRP A 119 -41.41 -24.25 -27.97
N SER A 120 -40.11 -24.02 -27.87
CA SER A 120 -39.35 -24.22 -26.64
C SER A 120 -38.26 -23.16 -26.56
N CYS A 121 -37.92 -22.71 -25.37
CA CYS A 121 -36.74 -21.88 -25.17
C CYS A 121 -36.04 -22.24 -23.87
N ARG A 122 -34.74 -21.94 -23.84
CA ARG A 122 -34.00 -21.85 -22.60
C ARG A 122 -34.22 -20.43 -22.04
N ILE A 123 -34.29 -20.32 -20.74
CA ILE A 123 -34.32 -19.08 -19.99
C ILE A 123 -33.04 -19.06 -19.18
N ILE A 124 -32.31 -17.97 -19.27
CA ILE A 124 -31.05 -17.78 -18.55
C ILE A 124 -31.20 -16.66 -17.51
N SER A 125 -30.47 -16.78 -16.42
CA SER A 125 -30.48 -15.80 -15.33
C SER A 125 -29.67 -14.54 -15.67
N THR A 126 -29.73 -13.55 -14.76
CA THR A 126 -28.96 -12.30 -14.87
C THR A 126 -27.46 -12.58 -15.00
N ALA A 127 -26.93 -13.53 -14.22
CA ALA A 127 -25.52 -13.95 -14.28
C ALA A 127 -25.08 -14.32 -15.70
N GLN A 128 -25.85 -15.17 -16.36
CA GLN A 128 -25.52 -15.68 -17.69
C GLN A 128 -25.64 -14.61 -18.78
N MET A 129 -26.49 -13.60 -18.57
CA MET A 129 -26.56 -12.42 -19.44
C MET A 129 -25.38 -11.48 -19.21
N VAL A 130 -25.05 -11.18 -17.95
CA VAL A 130 -23.91 -10.35 -17.55
C VAL A 130 -22.59 -10.95 -17.99
N ASN A 131 -22.46 -12.28 -17.97
CA ASN A 131 -21.28 -12.99 -18.44
C ASN A 131 -20.98 -12.80 -19.95
N ARG A 132 -21.89 -12.16 -20.70
CA ARG A 132 -21.68 -11.80 -22.12
C ARG A 132 -21.03 -10.42 -22.28
N THR A 133 -20.92 -9.64 -21.20
CA THR A 133 -20.29 -8.32 -21.16
C THR A 133 -18.87 -8.47 -20.61
N GLN A 134 -17.90 -7.87 -21.29
CA GLN A 134 -16.54 -7.70 -20.76
C GLN A 134 -16.46 -6.36 -20.04
N ILE A 135 -15.80 -6.35 -18.89
CA ILE A 135 -15.51 -5.13 -18.13
C ILE A 135 -13.99 -4.92 -18.06
N PRO A 136 -13.54 -3.65 -17.95
CA PRO A 136 -12.12 -3.37 -17.71
C PRO A 136 -11.70 -3.90 -16.34
N GLY A 137 -10.39 -4.03 -16.14
CA GLY A 137 -9.83 -4.28 -14.80
C GLY A 137 -10.12 -3.09 -13.89
N VAL A 138 -10.43 -3.38 -12.63
CA VAL A 138 -10.75 -2.39 -11.59
C VAL A 138 -9.72 -2.51 -10.49
N ARG A 139 -9.07 -1.39 -10.16
CA ARG A 139 -8.15 -1.28 -9.03
C ARG A 139 -8.93 -1.05 -7.74
N LEU A 140 -8.57 -1.74 -6.67
CA LEU A 140 -9.13 -1.58 -5.34
C LEU A 140 -8.15 -0.85 -4.43
N GLY A 141 -8.66 0.10 -3.66
CA GLY A 141 -7.88 0.94 -2.76
C GLY A 141 -7.56 2.30 -3.36
N ASP A 142 -7.00 3.16 -2.52
CA ASP A 142 -6.62 4.50 -2.91
C ASP A 142 -5.62 4.48 -4.09
N LEU A 143 -5.70 5.51 -4.95
CA LEU A 143 -4.75 5.73 -6.05
C LEU A 143 -3.40 6.24 -5.51
N ASP A 144 -2.80 5.46 -4.61
CA ASP A 144 -1.44 5.68 -4.17
C ASP A 144 -0.46 5.26 -5.26
N VAL A 145 0.50 6.14 -5.54
CA VAL A 145 1.52 5.95 -6.56
C VAL A 145 2.94 6.06 -6.02
N ALA A 146 3.12 6.25 -4.71
CA ALA A 146 4.43 6.22 -4.11
C ALA A 146 5.17 4.89 -4.39
N PRO A 147 4.55 3.70 -4.25
CA PRO A 147 5.22 2.41 -4.53
C PRO A 147 5.74 2.23 -5.96
N TYR A 148 5.17 2.95 -6.92
CA TYR A 148 5.57 2.88 -8.33
C TYR A 148 6.57 3.96 -8.72
N GLY A 149 6.87 4.87 -7.79
CA GLY A 149 7.79 5.98 -7.95
C GLY A 149 9.23 5.60 -7.66
N ALA A 150 10.01 6.60 -7.28
CA ALA A 150 11.35 6.39 -6.75
C ALA A 150 11.68 7.46 -5.71
N ALA A 151 12.46 7.09 -4.70
CA ALA A 151 12.94 8.01 -3.69
C ALA A 151 14.47 8.13 -3.70
N SER A 152 14.95 9.33 -3.41
CA SER A 152 16.37 9.62 -3.23
C SER A 152 16.53 10.70 -2.18
N GLY A 153 17.66 10.78 -1.47
CA GLY A 153 17.79 11.75 -0.40
C GLY A 153 19.23 11.95 0.02
N SER A 154 19.37 12.49 1.23
CA SER A 154 20.64 12.52 1.95
C SER A 154 21.23 11.11 2.09
N THR A 155 22.53 11.04 2.37
CA THR A 155 23.24 9.78 2.60
C THR A 155 22.51 8.94 3.64
N ALA A 156 22.16 7.71 3.27
CA ALA A 156 21.55 6.73 4.15
C ALA A 156 22.53 6.29 5.25
N LEU A 157 21.98 5.78 6.36
CA LEU A 157 22.74 5.25 7.49
C LEU A 157 23.77 4.22 7.00
N PHE A 158 25.05 4.48 7.27
CA PHE A 158 26.14 3.68 6.73
C PHE A 158 26.26 2.30 7.41
N ARG A 159 25.98 2.23 8.72
CA ARG A 159 26.01 0.98 9.50
C ARG A 159 24.80 0.84 10.40
N ALA A 160 24.20 -0.36 10.36
CA ALA A 160 23.06 -0.71 11.20
C ALA A 160 23.35 -0.59 12.71
N TYR A 161 24.56 -0.93 13.19
CA TYR A 161 24.83 -0.96 14.63
C TYR A 161 24.64 0.38 15.34
N LYS A 162 24.79 1.49 14.61
CA LYS A 162 24.57 2.85 15.11
C LYS A 162 23.13 3.09 15.56
N GLU A 163 22.21 2.21 15.15
CA GLU A 163 20.78 2.29 15.46
C GLU A 163 20.21 0.97 15.99
N TRP A 164 21.02 -0.05 16.34
CA TRP A 164 20.49 -1.32 16.89
C TRP A 164 19.67 -1.14 18.16
N HIS A 165 19.93 -0.09 18.92
CA HIS A 165 19.23 0.18 20.19
C HIS A 165 17.88 0.85 19.99
N SER A 166 17.58 1.36 18.79
CA SER A 166 16.29 1.95 18.45
C SER A 166 15.17 0.89 18.40
N ASN A 167 15.50 -0.33 18.00
CA ASN A 167 14.56 -1.39 17.60
C ASN A 167 13.71 -1.04 16.36
N ASP A 168 14.18 -0.11 15.54
CA ASP A 168 13.47 0.33 14.32
C ASP A 168 13.54 -0.69 13.18
N PHE A 169 14.43 -1.69 13.29
CA PHE A 169 14.61 -2.74 12.30
C PHE A 169 15.00 -4.05 13.00
N THR A 170 14.64 -5.18 12.39
CA THR A 170 14.90 -6.53 12.94
C THR A 170 15.80 -7.39 12.07
N ALA A 171 16.05 -6.96 10.82
CA ALA A 171 16.91 -7.68 9.90
C ALA A 171 18.37 -7.69 10.39
N ALA A 172 19.08 -8.79 10.14
CA ALA A 172 20.49 -8.91 10.51
C ALA A 172 21.40 -7.99 9.66
N ASN A 173 21.04 -7.78 8.39
CA ASN A 173 21.73 -6.88 7.45
C ASN A 173 20.67 -6.03 6.72
N PRO A 174 20.10 -5.00 7.39
CA PRO A 174 19.10 -4.12 6.79
C PRO A 174 19.72 -3.21 5.73
N SER A 175 18.91 -2.80 4.75
CA SER A 175 19.15 -1.62 3.92
C SER A 175 18.49 -0.41 4.58
N PHE A 176 19.04 0.79 4.38
CA PHE A 176 18.45 2.06 4.84
C PHE A 176 18.30 3.08 3.70
N GLU A 177 18.36 2.61 2.46
CA GLU A 177 18.27 3.47 1.27
C GLU A 177 16.93 4.21 1.22
N ALA A 178 16.92 5.37 0.57
CA ALA A 178 15.69 6.18 0.45
C ALA A 178 14.55 5.42 -0.25
N GLY A 179 14.88 4.46 -1.12
CA GLY A 179 13.91 3.60 -1.80
C GLY A 179 13.01 2.80 -0.86
N ASN A 180 13.49 2.47 0.35
CA ASN A 180 12.69 1.82 1.38
C ASN A 180 11.48 2.66 1.80
N ALA A 181 11.53 3.98 1.66
CA ALA A 181 10.41 4.84 2.03
C ALA A 181 9.25 4.83 1.01
N VAL A 182 9.41 4.12 -0.11
CA VAL A 182 8.44 4.05 -1.23
C VAL A 182 8.39 2.65 -1.83
N ASP A 183 8.78 1.60 -1.11
CA ASP A 183 8.70 0.22 -1.62
C ASP A 183 7.36 -0.46 -1.29
N GLY A 184 6.58 0.14 -0.39
CA GLY A 184 5.31 -0.39 0.09
C GLY A 184 5.46 -1.46 1.18
N ASP A 185 6.67 -1.69 1.71
CA ASP A 185 6.97 -2.69 2.73
C ASP A 185 7.20 -2.04 4.11
N ASP A 186 6.26 -2.22 5.03
CA ASP A 186 6.30 -1.69 6.39
C ASP A 186 7.48 -2.24 7.25
N SER A 187 8.19 -3.26 6.76
CA SER A 187 9.34 -3.85 7.44
C SER A 187 10.69 -3.21 7.07
N THR A 188 10.73 -2.43 5.99
CA THR A 188 11.90 -1.64 5.61
C THR A 188 11.77 -0.21 6.14
N ILE A 189 12.91 0.49 6.20
CA ILE A 189 12.94 1.86 6.72
C ILE A 189 14.07 2.64 6.08
N TYR A 190 13.86 3.92 5.79
CA TYR A 190 14.93 4.86 5.55
C TYR A 190 15.41 5.47 6.86
N ILE A 191 16.74 5.52 7.05
CA ILE A 191 17.38 6.26 8.15
C ILE A 191 18.50 7.12 7.55
N SER A 192 18.53 8.41 7.86
CA SER A 192 19.61 9.32 7.41
C SER A 192 20.90 9.07 8.20
N GLU A 193 22.09 9.16 7.57
CA GLU A 193 23.36 9.11 8.30
C GLU A 193 23.53 10.35 9.21
N GLN A 194 23.19 11.52 8.66
CA GLN A 194 23.27 12.81 9.36
C GLN A 194 22.21 12.90 10.45
N HIS A 195 22.61 13.41 11.62
CA HIS A 195 21.70 13.76 12.70
C HIS A 195 21.11 15.15 12.48
N VAL A 196 19.90 15.34 12.97
CA VAL A 196 19.13 16.57 13.04
C VAL A 196 18.69 16.71 14.49
N GLY A 197 19.00 17.86 15.10
CA GLY A 197 18.76 18.12 16.52
C GLY A 197 17.40 18.72 16.79
N THR A 198 17.22 19.17 18.03
CA THR A 198 16.09 20.02 18.41
C THR A 198 16.38 21.47 18.05
N ARG A 199 15.33 22.29 18.05
CA ARG A 199 15.41 23.72 17.83
C ARG A 199 16.26 24.37 18.93
N GLN A 200 17.47 24.81 18.55
CA GLN A 200 18.41 25.62 19.32
C GLN A 200 19.17 24.88 20.44
N TYR A 201 20.49 24.79 20.28
CA TYR A 201 21.42 24.63 21.37
C TYR A 201 21.87 26.03 21.80
N ASP A 202 21.13 26.66 22.71
CA ASP A 202 21.73 27.75 23.47
C ASP A 202 22.79 27.08 24.33
N TYR A 203 24.08 27.32 24.06
CA TYR A 203 25.12 27.08 25.04
C TYR A 203 24.69 27.86 26.28
N PRO A 204 24.23 27.22 27.36
CA PRO A 204 23.77 27.96 28.50
C PRO A 204 24.97 28.74 29.01
N GLU A 205 24.83 30.05 29.18
CA GLU A 205 25.79 30.87 29.90
C GLU A 205 25.77 30.51 31.39
N ASN A 206 26.06 29.25 31.72
CA ASN A 206 26.21 28.81 33.09
C ASN A 206 27.63 29.15 33.54
N SER A 207 27.75 30.19 34.35
CA SER A 207 29.00 30.63 34.98
C SER A 207 29.59 29.62 35.98
N ASN A 208 28.86 28.53 36.30
CA ASN A 208 29.25 27.52 37.28
C ASN A 208 29.60 26.17 36.66
N ASP A 209 29.70 26.06 35.33
CA ASP A 209 30.16 24.84 34.68
C ASP A 209 31.66 24.63 34.97
N PRO A 210 32.06 23.59 35.74
CA PRO A 210 33.46 23.31 36.04
C PRO A 210 34.27 22.94 34.79
N GLY A 211 33.59 22.56 33.70
CA GLY A 211 34.17 22.29 32.39
C GLY A 211 34.37 23.53 31.52
N ARG A 212 33.81 24.68 31.90
CA ARG A 212 33.96 25.97 31.22
C ARG A 212 34.87 26.90 32.01
N ILE A 213 36.08 27.14 31.51
CA ILE A 213 37.07 27.98 32.19
C ILE A 213 36.73 29.48 32.01
N GLY A 214 36.05 30.05 33.01
CA GLY A 214 36.11 31.48 33.35
C GLY A 214 35.03 32.39 32.75
N THR A 215 34.10 32.88 33.58
CA THR A 215 33.17 33.99 33.26
C THR A 215 33.45 35.26 34.07
N ASN A 216 34.62 35.40 34.68
CA ASN A 216 34.96 36.67 35.32
C ASN A 216 35.32 37.71 34.25
N GLU A 217 34.31 38.49 33.85
CA GLU A 217 34.33 39.63 32.91
C GLU A 217 35.38 40.74 33.22
N SER A 218 36.30 40.54 34.17
CA SER A 218 37.31 41.53 34.55
C SER A 218 38.74 41.20 34.14
N ASP A 219 39.00 40.00 33.60
CA ASP A 219 40.32 39.65 33.06
C ASP A 219 40.18 39.34 31.56
N ASP A 220 40.77 40.20 30.71
CA ASP A 220 41.03 40.00 29.26
C ASP A 220 41.97 38.78 28.99
N SER A 221 42.03 37.82 29.91
CA SER A 221 42.90 36.64 29.90
C SER A 221 42.20 35.35 30.35
N ALA A 222 40.86 35.28 30.27
CA ALA A 222 40.13 34.02 30.36
C ALA A 222 40.32 33.24 29.06
N TYR A 223 41.40 32.46 28.99
CA TYR A 223 41.73 31.63 27.83
C TYR A 223 40.85 30.37 27.83
N PHE A 224 39.94 30.25 26.85
CA PHE A 224 39.06 29.10 26.71
C PHE A 224 39.71 28.02 25.81
N GLY A 225 40.41 27.05 26.40
CA GLY A 225 40.90 25.87 25.68
C GLY A 225 39.76 24.93 25.22
N PRO A 226 40.05 23.93 24.38
CA PRO A 226 39.04 22.98 23.93
C PRO A 226 38.59 22.08 25.10
N ILE A 227 37.32 21.67 25.05
CA ILE A 227 36.73 20.73 25.99
C ILE A 227 36.48 19.38 25.32
N ILE A 228 36.33 18.33 26.12
CA ILE A 228 35.98 17.00 25.62
C ILE A 228 34.46 16.91 25.53
N SER A 229 33.91 16.74 24.34
CA SER A 229 32.47 16.68 24.12
C SER A 229 31.94 15.25 23.96
N GLN A 230 32.71 14.34 23.36
CA GLN A 230 32.33 12.94 23.20
C GLN A 230 33.53 12.00 23.32
N ILE A 231 33.32 10.81 23.91
CA ILE A 231 34.36 9.78 24.04
C ILE A 231 33.78 8.41 23.64
N TYR A 232 34.35 7.80 22.60
CA TYR A 232 33.96 6.49 22.10
C TYR A 232 35.08 5.46 22.31
N LEU A 233 34.93 4.62 23.35
CA LEU A 233 35.96 3.66 23.79
C LEU A 233 35.50 2.20 23.74
N SER A 234 34.19 1.98 23.84
CA SER A 234 33.60 0.65 23.98
C SER A 234 32.99 0.24 22.65
N ARG A 235 33.69 -0.62 21.90
CA ARG A 235 33.27 -1.08 20.58
C ARG A 235 31.97 -1.90 20.66
N PRO A 236 31.15 -1.94 19.59
CA PRO A 236 29.99 -2.83 19.52
C PRO A 236 30.44 -4.29 19.55
N LEU A 237 29.55 -5.19 19.97
CA LEU A 237 29.82 -6.62 19.91
C LEU A 237 29.91 -7.08 18.44
N GLY A 238 31.06 -7.65 18.05
CA GLY A 238 31.30 -8.16 16.68
C GLY A 238 32.35 -7.38 15.88
N GLU A 239 32.83 -6.23 16.37
CA GLU A 239 33.98 -5.54 15.79
C GLU A 239 35.30 -6.06 16.38
N ASP A 240 35.96 -6.97 15.66
CA ASP A 240 37.17 -7.66 16.16
C ASP A 240 38.49 -6.90 15.91
N SER A 241 38.50 -5.80 15.13
CA SER A 241 39.72 -5.01 14.86
C SER A 241 39.85 -3.78 15.76
N LYS A 242 41.10 -3.42 16.11
CA LYS A 242 41.44 -2.09 16.66
C LYS A 242 41.25 -1.02 15.57
N GLY A 243 41.07 0.26 15.92
CA GLY A 243 41.05 1.36 14.95
C GLY A 243 39.81 2.26 14.97
N TYR A 244 38.72 1.87 15.65
CA TYR A 244 37.44 2.59 15.62
C TYR A 244 37.20 3.50 16.83
N ARG A 245 38.12 3.56 17.79
CA ARG A 245 37.97 4.42 18.97
C ARG A 245 38.33 5.86 18.62
N TRP A 246 37.61 6.80 19.23
CA TRP A 246 37.82 8.23 19.01
C TRP A 246 37.38 9.07 20.21
N ILE A 247 37.92 10.28 20.28
CA ILE A 247 37.62 11.32 21.27
C ILE A 247 37.35 12.61 20.49
N GLU A 248 36.24 13.27 20.78
CA GLU A 248 35.89 14.56 20.21
C GLU A 248 36.19 15.69 21.20
N LEU A 249 36.84 16.71 20.69
CA LEU A 249 37.03 17.99 21.35
C LEU A 249 36.18 19.07 20.67
N THR A 250 35.63 19.97 21.47
CA THR A 250 34.95 21.18 21.00
C THR A 250 35.76 22.41 21.39
N CYS A 251 36.11 23.23 20.42
CA CYS A 251 36.82 24.50 20.63
C CYS A 251 35.89 25.54 21.28
N GLN A 252 36.38 26.24 22.30
CA GLN A 252 35.61 27.23 23.08
C GLN A 252 36.12 28.68 22.87
N SER A 253 37.16 28.88 22.05
CA SER A 253 37.65 30.21 21.67
C SER A 253 38.18 30.23 20.25
N GLU A 254 38.42 31.44 19.76
CA GLU A 254 38.94 31.74 18.41
C GLU A 254 40.44 31.43 18.21
N ASP A 255 41.18 31.04 19.27
CA ASP A 255 42.63 30.80 19.24
C ASP A 255 43.01 29.54 20.07
N VAL A 256 42.84 28.35 19.49
CA VAL A 256 43.26 27.11 20.17
C VAL A 256 44.75 26.84 19.98
N THR A 257 45.53 26.93 21.06
CA THR A 257 46.95 26.58 21.10
C THR A 257 47.19 25.07 21.18
N ASP A 258 48.44 24.65 20.95
CA ASP A 258 48.88 23.28 21.19
C ASP A 258 48.44 22.72 22.55
N LEU A 259 48.09 21.44 22.55
CA LEU A 259 47.56 20.77 23.71
C LEU A 259 48.20 19.39 23.91
N TRP A 260 48.14 18.91 25.15
CA TRP A 260 48.50 17.57 25.54
C TRP A 260 47.24 16.84 26.01
N ILE A 261 47.03 15.64 25.51
CA ILE A 261 46.01 14.73 26.02
C ILE A 261 46.69 13.73 26.94
N MET A 262 46.20 13.65 28.17
CA MET A 262 46.79 12.85 29.22
C MET A 262 45.76 11.85 29.75
N THR A 263 46.18 10.62 29.98
CA THR A 263 45.38 9.57 30.62
C THR A 263 46.03 9.21 31.95
N GLU A 264 45.28 8.93 33.02
CA GLU A 264 45.86 8.46 34.27
C GLU A 264 45.09 7.30 34.86
N GLN A 265 45.81 6.19 35.04
CA GLN A 265 45.34 5.08 35.85
C GLN A 265 46.40 4.68 36.87
N ALA A 266 46.07 4.87 38.15
CA ALA A 266 46.87 4.40 39.29
C ALA A 266 48.38 4.71 39.18
N GLY A 267 48.74 5.89 38.64
CA GLY A 267 50.11 6.36 38.49
C GLY A 267 50.89 5.86 37.26
N SER A 268 50.21 5.36 36.21
CA SER A 268 50.84 4.83 34.97
C SER A 268 50.27 5.43 33.67
N GLY A 269 50.08 6.75 33.66
CA GLY A 269 49.49 7.48 32.54
C GLY A 269 50.33 7.59 31.26
N VAL A 270 49.67 7.96 30.16
CA VAL A 270 50.28 8.33 28.87
C VAL A 270 49.94 9.80 28.59
N ALA A 271 50.89 10.54 28.02
CA ALA A 271 50.67 11.91 27.55
C ALA A 271 51.10 12.00 26.09
N GLU A 272 50.21 12.47 25.23
CA GLU A 272 50.45 12.71 23.80
C GLU A 272 50.24 14.19 23.48
N TYR A 273 51.08 14.73 22.60
CA TYR A 273 51.05 16.15 22.20
C TYR A 273 50.36 16.31 20.84
N ILE A 274 49.46 17.30 20.77
CA ILE A 274 48.77 17.70 19.54
C ILE A 274 49.28 19.07 19.14
N ASN A 275 49.87 19.12 17.95
CA ASN A 275 50.15 20.39 17.30
C ASN A 275 48.84 20.91 16.70
N MET A 276 48.32 21.99 17.26
CA MET A 276 47.10 22.67 16.82
C MET A 276 47.39 23.73 15.75
N ASP A 277 48.62 23.78 15.23
CA ASP A 277 48.99 24.59 14.07
C ASP A 277 50.01 23.86 13.17
N PRO A 278 49.60 22.79 12.47
CA PRO A 278 50.50 22.12 11.54
C PRO A 278 50.68 22.88 10.21
N ASN A 279 49.78 23.82 9.85
CA ASN A 279 49.67 24.41 8.50
C ASN A 279 49.23 25.91 8.43
N ASP A 280 49.33 26.71 9.50
CA ASP A 280 48.70 28.06 9.62
C ASP A 280 47.15 28.04 9.52
N GLU A 281 46.49 26.98 10.03
CA GLU A 281 45.01 26.93 10.09
C GLU A 281 44.53 27.43 11.48
N GLU A 282 43.78 28.53 11.50
CA GLU A 282 43.17 29.07 12.73
C GLU A 282 41.88 28.29 13.08
N TYR A 283 41.88 27.57 14.20
CA TYR A 283 40.70 26.90 14.78
C TYR A 283 39.79 27.90 15.49
N LYS A 284 38.50 27.88 15.17
CA LYS A 284 37.51 28.83 15.68
C LYS A 284 36.66 28.24 16.80
N GLU A 285 36.01 29.12 17.54
CA GLU A 285 34.98 28.71 18.51
C GLU A 285 33.90 27.86 17.83
N GLY A 286 33.58 26.72 18.43
CA GLY A 286 32.60 25.76 17.91
C GLY A 286 33.20 24.68 17.00
N ASP A 287 34.42 24.83 16.50
CA ASP A 287 35.08 23.80 15.68
C ASP A 287 35.21 22.48 16.44
N LYS A 288 34.96 21.38 15.73
CA LYS A 288 35.07 20.03 16.27
C LYS A 288 36.37 19.39 15.82
N ILE A 289 37.04 18.74 16.76
CA ILE A 289 38.30 18.04 16.52
C ILE A 289 38.13 16.59 16.96
N ILE A 290 38.44 15.67 16.08
CA ILE A 290 38.41 14.24 16.36
C ILE A 290 39.85 13.74 16.49
N ILE A 291 40.16 13.16 17.65
CA ILE A 291 41.31 12.28 17.81
C ILE A 291 40.84 10.85 17.63
N CYS A 292 41.42 10.11 16.69
CA CYS A 292 41.04 8.73 16.38
C CYS A 292 42.26 7.80 16.32
N GLU A 293 42.02 6.50 16.46
CA GLU A 293 43.07 5.48 16.31
C GLU A 293 43.55 5.31 14.88
N ASP A 294 42.66 5.47 13.91
CA ASP A 294 42.87 5.26 12.48
C ASP A 294 41.94 6.20 11.72
N ALA A 295 42.51 7.16 10.99
CA ALA A 295 41.72 8.17 10.30
C ALA A 295 40.94 7.60 9.10
N GLU A 296 41.46 6.56 8.45
CA GLU A 296 40.78 5.92 7.32
C GLU A 296 39.55 5.14 7.80
N LEU A 297 39.67 4.38 8.89
CA LEU A 297 38.55 3.65 9.49
C LEU A 297 37.51 4.61 10.09
N PHE A 298 37.96 5.69 10.73
CA PHE A 298 37.05 6.72 11.24
C PHE A 298 36.27 7.39 10.09
N ALA A 299 36.95 7.81 9.02
CA ALA A 299 36.29 8.44 7.86
C ALA A 299 35.35 7.47 7.12
N ALA A 300 35.69 6.17 7.07
CA ALA A 300 34.81 5.15 6.52
C ALA A 300 33.54 5.00 7.36
N GLU A 301 33.64 5.02 8.69
CA GLU A 301 32.48 4.93 9.57
C GLU A 301 31.67 6.22 9.62
N TRP A 302 32.30 7.39 9.54
CA TRP A 302 31.63 8.71 9.68
C TRP A 302 31.86 9.58 8.45
N PRO A 303 31.32 9.20 7.28
CA PRO A 303 31.63 9.84 6.00
C PRO A 303 31.11 11.29 5.87
N LEU A 304 30.21 11.71 6.77
CA LEU A 304 29.64 13.05 6.80
C LEU A 304 30.23 13.96 7.89
N THR A 305 31.28 13.52 8.58
CA THR A 305 31.92 14.35 9.60
C THR A 305 32.55 15.59 8.97
N THR A 306 32.38 16.74 9.62
CA THR A 306 33.03 18.01 9.23
C THR A 306 34.14 18.41 10.18
N ALA A 307 34.44 17.56 11.17
CA ALA A 307 35.49 17.80 12.14
C ALA A 307 36.88 17.68 11.54
N HIS A 308 37.84 18.36 12.16
CA HIS A 308 39.26 18.15 11.89
C HIS A 308 39.70 16.82 12.50
N VAL A 309 40.27 15.92 11.70
CA VAL A 309 40.61 14.56 12.13
C VAL A 309 42.12 14.43 12.34
N PHE A 310 42.52 14.05 13.53
CA PHE A 310 43.88 13.69 13.90
C PHE A 310 43.96 12.20 14.21
N GLU A 311 44.82 11.49 13.48
CA GLU A 311 45.19 10.13 13.82
C GLU A 311 46.27 10.14 14.90
N MET A 312 46.02 9.41 15.98
CA MET A 312 47.00 9.17 17.03
C MET A 312 47.34 7.69 17.15
N GLN A 313 48.63 7.39 17.28
CA GLN A 313 49.09 6.02 17.42
C GLN A 313 48.47 5.34 18.65
N ASN A 314 48.32 4.01 18.57
CA ASN A 314 47.66 3.14 19.55
C ASN A 314 48.02 3.37 21.04
N ALA A 315 49.10 4.07 21.38
CA ALA A 315 49.60 4.19 22.76
C ALA A 315 48.58 4.82 23.73
N ILE A 316 47.90 5.91 23.33
CA ILE A 316 46.91 6.58 24.19
C ILE A 316 45.60 5.79 24.28
N PHE A 317 45.13 5.21 23.18
CA PHE A 317 43.92 4.39 23.21
C PHE A 317 44.16 3.02 23.88
N ASP A 318 45.36 2.45 23.79
CA ASP A 318 45.73 1.21 24.48
C ASP A 318 45.96 1.41 25.99
N SER A 319 46.28 2.63 26.44
CA SER A 319 46.31 2.94 27.88
C SER A 319 44.92 3.08 28.47
N LEU A 320 43.93 3.54 27.69
CA LEU A 320 42.55 3.74 28.13
C LEU A 320 41.79 2.43 28.38
N LYS A 321 41.16 2.33 29.55
CA LYS A 321 40.29 1.18 29.91
C LYS A 321 38.81 1.56 29.96
N ALA A 322 38.02 0.94 29.09
CA ALA A 322 36.57 1.12 29.04
C ALA A 322 35.87 0.84 30.40
N GLY A 323 36.36 -0.10 31.20
CA GLY A 323 35.79 -0.44 32.51
C GLY A 323 36.03 0.59 33.64
N GLY A 324 36.94 1.56 33.43
CA GLY A 324 37.19 2.65 34.37
C GLY A 324 38.58 3.27 34.20
N ASP A 325 38.61 4.52 33.78
CA ASP A 325 39.81 5.32 33.54
C ASP A 325 39.52 6.83 33.63
N SER A 326 40.54 7.65 33.38
CA SER A 326 40.40 9.11 33.30
C SER A 326 41.24 9.72 32.17
N ILE A 327 40.77 10.85 31.64
CA ILE A 327 41.42 11.62 30.59
C ILE A 327 41.31 13.12 30.89
N ALA A 328 42.36 13.88 30.58
CA ALA A 328 42.37 15.32 30.73
C ALA A 328 43.22 16.00 29.65
N ILE A 329 42.95 17.28 29.41
CA ILE A 329 43.63 18.13 28.44
C ILE A 329 44.46 19.17 29.19
N LEU A 330 45.70 19.33 28.77
CA LEU A 330 46.64 20.33 29.25
C LEU A 330 47.07 21.23 28.08
N THR A 331 46.80 22.53 28.17
CA THR A 331 47.12 23.52 27.12
C THR A 331 48.38 24.31 27.47
N ALA A 332 49.15 24.72 26.46
CA ALA A 332 50.35 25.54 26.62
C ALA A 332 50.08 27.00 26.23
N THR A 333 50.27 27.95 27.15
CA THR A 333 50.08 29.38 26.81
C THR A 333 51.31 29.95 26.09
N THR A 334 51.10 30.64 24.96
CA THR A 334 52.16 31.35 24.21
C THR A 334 52.57 32.70 24.84
N VAL A 335 51.87 33.16 25.88
CA VAL A 335 51.97 34.54 26.37
C VAL A 335 52.73 34.69 27.70
N SER A 336 53.10 33.61 28.38
CA SER A 336 53.87 33.68 29.63
C SER A 336 55.36 33.35 29.42
N PRO A 337 56.31 34.25 29.78
CA PRO A 337 57.74 33.96 29.74
C PRO A 337 58.20 32.80 30.65
N SER A 338 57.30 32.26 31.50
CA SER A 338 57.56 31.10 32.37
C SER A 338 57.05 29.75 31.85
N GLY A 339 56.32 29.69 30.73
CA GLY A 339 55.83 28.41 30.19
C GLY A 339 54.73 27.76 31.04
N ASP A 340 53.79 28.56 31.55
CA ASP A 340 52.71 28.06 32.42
C ASP A 340 51.74 27.18 31.61
N GLN A 341 51.73 25.89 31.92
CA GLN A 341 50.78 24.90 31.41
C GLN A 341 49.48 24.97 32.24
N ARG A 342 48.32 24.89 31.60
CA ARG A 342 47.01 24.94 32.29
C ARG A 342 46.10 23.81 31.84
N TRP A 343 45.47 23.15 32.81
CA TRP A 343 44.45 22.13 32.53
C TRP A 343 43.19 22.79 31.98
N SER A 344 42.67 22.29 30.86
CA SER A 344 41.49 22.86 30.20
C SER A 344 40.20 22.08 30.48
N HIS A 345 40.25 20.75 30.47
CA HIS A 345 39.08 19.90 30.71
C HIS A 345 39.50 18.47 31.09
N GLY A 346 38.65 17.72 31.80
CA GLY A 346 38.90 16.31 32.07
C GLY A 346 37.66 15.55 32.55
N VAL A 347 37.71 14.22 32.47
CA VAL A 347 36.62 13.34 32.91
C VAL A 347 37.16 11.99 33.37
N SER A 348 36.51 11.41 34.39
CA SER A 348 36.73 10.05 34.87
C SER A 348 35.45 9.21 34.82
N TRP A 349 35.60 7.91 34.51
CA TRP A 349 34.48 6.97 34.46
C TRP A 349 34.77 5.66 35.20
N GLY A 350 33.72 4.90 35.46
CA GLY A 350 33.77 3.58 36.08
C GLY A 350 34.44 3.60 37.45
N THR A 351 35.32 2.62 37.68
CA THR A 351 36.01 2.42 38.96
C THR A 351 37.34 3.17 39.07
N ALA A 352 37.59 4.17 38.23
CA ALA A 352 38.79 4.99 38.30
C ALA A 352 38.97 5.58 39.72
N ASN A 353 40.10 5.30 40.37
CA ASN A 353 40.44 5.89 41.66
C ASN A 353 41.06 7.27 41.42
N GLY A 354 40.25 8.32 41.60
CA GLY A 354 40.64 9.70 41.36
C GLY A 354 40.47 10.08 39.89
N ALA A 355 39.86 11.23 39.65
CA ALA A 355 40.11 11.94 38.41
C ALA A 355 41.63 12.11 38.24
N ILE A 356 42.13 12.28 37.00
CA ILE A 356 43.29 13.15 36.82
C ILE A 356 42.86 14.45 37.48
N ASP A 357 43.31 14.69 38.71
CA ASP A 357 42.99 15.92 39.40
C ASP A 357 43.59 17.01 38.50
N PRO A 358 42.79 17.87 37.86
CA PRO A 358 43.33 19.03 37.15
C PRO A 358 44.15 19.90 38.15
N GLY A 359 43.98 19.66 39.45
CA GLY A 359 44.85 20.13 40.50
C GLY A 359 45.60 19.01 41.22
N ASN A 360 46.30 18.09 40.54
CA ASN A 360 47.31 17.28 41.22
C ASN A 360 48.23 18.25 42.00
N PRO A 361 48.24 18.22 43.34
CA PRO A 361 48.90 19.22 44.18
C PRO A 361 50.44 19.15 44.12
N TRP A 362 51.02 18.43 43.16
CA TRP A 362 52.45 18.52 42.90
C TRP A 362 52.86 19.81 42.18
N GLU A 363 51.93 20.56 41.56
CA GLU A 363 52.15 21.92 41.07
C GLU A 363 50.95 22.85 41.37
N ALA A 364 50.30 22.68 42.52
CA ALA A 364 49.39 23.70 43.02
C ALA A 364 50.20 24.98 43.30
N ASP A 365 50.07 25.97 42.43
CA ASP A 365 50.28 27.36 42.83
C ASP A 365 49.32 27.61 44.01
N PRO A 366 49.84 27.83 45.23
CA PRO A 366 49.02 28.03 46.41
C PRO A 366 48.12 29.28 46.34
N ASP A 367 48.30 30.13 45.33
CA ASP A 367 47.49 31.33 45.11
C ASP A 367 46.21 31.09 44.26
N TYR A 368 46.03 29.91 43.67
CA TYR A 368 44.81 29.54 42.92
C TYR A 368 44.16 28.26 43.51
N PRO A 369 43.39 28.36 44.61
CA PRO A 369 42.70 27.23 45.20
C PRO A 369 41.32 27.01 44.54
N GLY A 370 41.11 25.85 43.92
CA GLY A 370 39.87 25.07 44.14
C GLY A 370 38.61 25.34 43.31
N ASP A 371 38.63 26.11 42.23
CA ASP A 371 37.40 26.38 41.44
C ASP A 371 37.32 25.63 40.08
N TRP A 372 38.34 24.88 39.66
CA TRP A 372 38.45 24.32 38.28
C TRP A 372 38.50 22.79 38.19
N ALA A 373 38.03 22.07 39.22
CA ALA A 373 37.97 20.61 39.25
C ALA A 373 36.56 20.15 39.63
N TRP A 374 36.12 19.01 39.07
CA TRP A 374 34.87 18.36 39.48
C TRP A 374 34.86 18.18 41.01
N GLN A 375 33.87 18.78 41.70
CA GLN A 375 33.84 18.81 43.17
C GLN A 375 33.19 17.55 43.77
N GLY A 376 32.52 16.74 42.94
CA GLY A 376 31.88 15.49 43.31
C GLY A 376 32.81 14.29 43.44
N THR A 377 32.42 13.30 44.27
CA THR A 377 33.15 12.04 44.42
C THR A 377 32.67 10.93 43.49
N SER A 378 31.71 11.21 42.61
CA SER A 378 31.03 10.23 41.75
C SER A 378 31.55 10.30 40.32
N ASN A 379 32.16 9.23 39.84
CA ASN A 379 32.55 9.10 38.44
C ASN A 379 31.34 8.83 37.55
N VAL A 380 31.46 9.17 36.27
CA VAL A 380 30.52 8.74 35.23
C VAL A 380 30.49 7.20 35.17
N ALA A 381 29.36 6.59 34.82
CA ALA A 381 29.33 5.14 34.62
C ALA A 381 30.27 4.73 33.46
N ALA A 382 30.83 3.52 33.54
CA ALA A 382 31.63 2.97 32.45
C ALA A 382 30.75 2.66 31.22
N PRO A 383 31.17 3.02 29.99
CA PRO A 383 30.39 2.75 28.78
C PRO A 383 30.28 1.26 28.50
N GLY A 384 29.06 0.79 28.31
CA GLY A 384 28.76 -0.53 27.75
C GLY A 384 29.17 -0.63 26.27
N PRO A 385 29.19 -1.83 25.68
CA PRO A 385 29.53 -2.02 24.26
C PRO A 385 28.68 -1.14 23.35
N GLY A 386 29.31 -0.33 22.48
CA GLY A 386 28.65 0.59 21.56
C GLY A 386 28.23 1.94 22.15
N GLN A 387 28.37 2.15 23.47
CA GLN A 387 28.02 3.43 24.10
C GLN A 387 29.12 4.47 23.97
N VAL A 388 28.71 5.72 23.78
CA VAL A 388 29.55 6.92 23.82
C VAL A 388 29.27 7.68 25.13
N LEU A 389 30.32 8.21 25.76
CA LEU A 389 30.15 9.22 26.80
C LEU A 389 29.97 10.55 26.08
N ARG A 390 28.87 11.24 26.37
CA ARG A 390 28.56 12.55 25.78
C ARG A 390 28.44 13.60 26.87
N TYR A 391 29.09 14.72 26.66
CA TYR A 391 29.00 15.90 27.51
C TYR A 391 27.66 16.62 27.27
N ASP A 392 26.96 16.93 28.36
CA ASP A 392 25.72 17.68 28.39
C ASP A 392 26.03 19.09 28.92
N PHE A 393 25.95 20.08 28.02
CA PHE A 393 26.23 21.48 28.35
C PHE A 393 25.11 22.14 29.17
N SER A 394 23.98 21.43 29.41
CA SER A 394 22.86 21.93 30.20
C SER A 394 22.91 21.56 31.69
N GLY A 395 24.00 20.90 32.13
CA GLY A 395 24.22 20.55 33.52
C GLY A 395 24.20 21.77 34.46
N THR A 396 23.69 21.58 35.67
CA THR A 396 23.55 22.64 36.69
C THR A 396 24.28 22.34 38.00
N SER A 397 25.13 21.31 38.02
CA SER A 397 25.80 20.77 39.22
C SER A 397 27.29 21.10 39.25
N THR A 398 28.04 20.55 40.20
CA THR A 398 29.52 20.56 40.23
C THR A 398 30.11 19.15 40.11
N ASP A 399 29.26 18.13 39.93
CA ASP A 399 29.63 16.72 39.84
C ASP A 399 29.70 16.28 38.36
N ALA A 400 30.76 15.56 37.98
CA ALA A 400 30.97 15.10 36.60
C ALA A 400 29.80 14.24 36.08
N VAL A 401 29.20 13.40 36.94
CA VAL A 401 28.09 12.51 36.55
C VAL A 401 26.84 13.26 36.08
N ASP A 402 26.68 14.54 36.44
CA ASP A 402 25.54 15.37 36.04
C ASP A 402 25.74 16.10 34.71
N TYR A 403 26.97 16.15 34.19
CA TYR A 403 27.33 16.73 32.88
C TYR A 403 27.69 15.69 31.84
N TRP A 404 27.64 14.40 32.19
CA TRP A 404 28.03 13.32 31.28
C TRP A 404 26.95 12.24 31.26
N SER A 405 26.48 11.94 30.05
CA SER A 405 25.51 10.89 29.80
C SER A 405 26.14 9.76 28.99
N LEU A 406 25.63 8.54 29.18
CA LEU A 406 25.91 7.41 28.30
C LEU A 406 24.78 7.31 27.28
N THR A 407 25.12 7.43 26.01
CA THR A 407 24.15 7.25 24.90
C THR A 407 24.70 6.29 23.85
N TYR A 408 23.83 5.79 22.98
CA TYR A 408 24.20 5.09 21.76
C TYR A 408 24.27 6.02 20.54
N ASP A 409 23.85 7.28 20.71
CA ASP A 409 23.86 8.30 19.67
C ASP A 409 25.25 8.93 19.53
N ALA A 410 26.15 8.19 18.88
CA ALA A 410 27.46 8.70 18.48
C ALA A 410 27.31 9.75 17.35
N THR A 411 27.78 10.97 17.62
CA THR A 411 27.60 12.13 16.74
C THR A 411 28.91 12.89 16.48
N PRO A 412 29.98 12.24 15.99
CA PRO A 412 31.28 12.90 15.87
C PRO A 412 31.31 13.95 14.76
N GLY A 413 31.74 15.16 15.10
CA GLY A 413 31.74 16.33 14.22
C GLY A 413 30.35 16.88 13.95
N TYR A 414 29.34 16.44 14.70
CA TYR A 414 27.99 16.99 14.60
C TYR A 414 27.94 18.37 15.28
N VAL A 415 27.44 19.34 14.54
CA VAL A 415 27.09 20.66 15.06
C VAL A 415 25.59 20.80 14.86
N VAL A 416 24.86 21.22 15.91
CA VAL A 416 23.44 21.56 15.78
C VAL A 416 23.36 22.76 14.84
N ALA A 417 22.94 22.52 13.60
CA ALA A 417 22.79 23.57 12.62
C ALA A 417 21.60 24.46 13.02
N ASP A 418 21.85 25.75 13.17
CA ASP A 418 20.78 26.74 13.26
C ASP A 418 20.21 26.99 11.84
N PHE A 419 19.15 26.27 11.50
CA PHE A 419 18.40 26.49 10.25
C PHE A 419 17.32 27.58 10.40
N THR A 420 17.28 28.33 11.51
CA THR A 420 16.13 29.20 11.85
C THR A 420 16.18 30.61 11.26
N THR A 421 17.22 31.00 10.53
CA THR A 421 17.24 32.33 9.90
C THR A 421 16.43 32.33 8.61
N GLU A 422 15.24 32.93 8.71
CA GLU A 422 14.49 33.50 7.59
C GLU A 422 15.42 34.30 6.69
N GLU A 423 15.29 34.11 5.37
CA GLU A 423 15.76 35.04 4.33
C GLU A 423 17.13 35.69 4.57
N ASP A 424 18.23 34.96 4.30
CA ASP A 424 19.39 35.65 3.73
C ASP A 424 19.15 35.75 2.22
N GLU A 425 18.50 36.84 1.79
CA GLU A 425 18.37 37.22 0.37
C GLU A 425 19.74 37.44 -0.30
N ASP A 426 20.84 37.41 0.46
CA ASP A 426 22.23 37.49 0.01
C ASP A 426 22.87 36.10 -0.19
N TYR A 427 22.15 35.15 -0.80
CA TYR A 427 22.81 34.05 -1.51
C TYR A 427 23.43 34.61 -2.80
N ASP A 428 24.52 35.36 -2.65
CA ASP A 428 25.39 35.69 -3.77
C ASP A 428 25.91 34.37 -4.35
N GLY A 429 25.88 34.20 -5.66
CA GLY A 429 26.27 32.95 -6.32
C GLY A 429 27.77 32.62 -6.21
N ASN A 430 28.47 33.07 -5.16
CA ASN A 430 29.88 32.88 -4.89
C ASN A 430 30.16 32.31 -3.49
N GLY A 431 29.26 31.49 -2.91
CA GLY A 431 29.62 30.58 -1.81
C GLY A 431 30.27 31.21 -0.56
N ARG A 432 30.02 32.49 -0.28
CA ARG A 432 30.47 33.18 0.93
C ARG A 432 29.39 34.15 1.43
N GLY A 433 28.43 33.64 2.19
CA GLY A 433 27.56 34.47 3.01
C GLY A 433 28.39 35.19 4.08
N THR A 434 28.13 36.49 4.26
CA THR A 434 28.88 37.40 5.14
C THR A 434 28.16 37.70 6.47
N GLY A 435 27.34 36.77 6.96
CA GLY A 435 26.83 36.73 8.34
C GLY A 435 27.72 35.84 9.21
N ASN A 436 27.83 36.15 10.50
CA ASN A 436 28.83 35.62 11.43
C ASN A 436 28.64 34.16 11.87
N ASN A 437 28.12 33.31 11.00
CA ASN A 437 27.85 31.89 11.16
C ASN A 437 28.71 31.15 10.13
N ASN A 438 30.02 31.18 10.37
CA ASN A 438 31.06 30.61 9.54
C ASN A 438 31.20 29.08 9.73
N PHE A 439 30.12 28.41 10.14
CA PHE A 439 30.02 26.96 10.16
C PHE A 439 29.75 26.51 8.72
N GLY A 440 30.66 25.72 8.14
CA GLY A 440 30.54 25.21 6.78
C GLY A 440 29.12 24.71 6.52
N GLN A 441 28.48 25.28 5.50
CA GLN A 441 27.07 25.10 5.16
C GLN A 441 26.74 23.60 5.00
N LEU A 442 26.35 22.93 6.09
CA LEU A 442 25.92 21.54 6.06
C LEU A 442 24.71 21.46 5.12
N SER A 443 24.78 20.57 4.13
CA SER A 443 23.62 20.28 3.29
C SER A 443 22.48 19.83 4.21
N PRO A 444 21.26 20.38 4.05
CA PRO A 444 20.15 20.00 4.91
C PRO A 444 19.80 18.52 4.70
N VAL A 445 19.25 17.86 5.72
CA VAL A 445 18.73 16.50 5.54
C VAL A 445 17.45 16.59 4.72
N TYR A 446 17.43 15.91 3.57
CA TYR A 446 16.30 15.94 2.67
C TYR A 446 15.97 14.55 2.14
N MET A 447 14.70 14.39 1.76
CA MET A 447 14.27 13.28 0.93
C MET A 447 13.42 13.80 -0.22
N THR A 448 13.65 13.26 -1.41
CA THR A 448 12.86 13.46 -2.60
C THR A 448 12.06 12.21 -2.93
N VAL A 449 10.83 12.39 -3.35
CA VAL A 449 9.95 11.34 -3.85
C VAL A 449 9.50 11.74 -5.25
N SER A 450 9.76 10.87 -6.23
CA SER A 450 9.35 11.05 -7.61
C SER A 450 8.10 10.23 -7.90
N VAL A 451 7.18 10.83 -8.65
CA VAL A 451 5.88 10.25 -9.01
C VAL A 451 5.95 9.75 -10.45
N PRO A 452 5.36 8.57 -10.76
CA PRO A 452 5.26 8.09 -12.13
C PRO A 452 4.59 9.13 -13.05
N PRO A 453 5.11 9.32 -14.29
CA PRO A 453 4.48 10.20 -15.26
C PRO A 453 3.17 9.60 -15.78
N LEU A 454 2.31 10.44 -16.38
CA LEU A 454 1.06 10.00 -17.00
C LEU A 454 1.26 9.03 -18.17
N GLY A 455 2.40 9.10 -18.86
CA GLY A 455 2.74 8.18 -19.95
C GLY A 455 1.86 8.32 -21.20
N LEU A 456 1.24 9.48 -21.43
CA LEU A 456 0.42 9.72 -22.61
C LEU A 456 1.28 10.05 -23.84
N THR A 457 0.98 9.40 -24.96
CA THR A 457 1.64 9.62 -26.25
C THR A 457 0.63 9.81 -27.37
N LEU A 458 1.07 10.38 -28.49
CA LEU A 458 0.25 10.50 -29.68
C LEU A 458 -0.10 9.13 -30.26
N LYS A 459 -1.38 8.95 -30.59
CA LYS A 459 -1.84 7.72 -31.26
C LYS A 459 -1.45 7.68 -32.74
N ASP A 460 -1.62 8.82 -33.42
CA ASP A 460 -1.54 8.97 -34.87
C ASP A 460 -0.64 10.16 -35.19
N ASP A 461 0.00 10.15 -36.36
CA ASP A 461 0.85 11.25 -36.84
C ASP A 461 0.04 12.55 -36.94
N VAL A 462 0.64 13.64 -36.49
CA VAL A 462 0.13 15.01 -36.62
C VAL A 462 0.90 15.70 -37.73
N THR A 463 0.20 16.41 -38.60
CA THR A 463 0.81 17.28 -39.60
C THR A 463 0.72 18.74 -39.19
N ALA A 464 1.43 19.61 -39.90
CA ALA A 464 1.36 21.06 -39.68
C ALA A 464 -0.06 21.65 -39.92
N GLY A 465 -0.96 20.92 -40.60
CA GLY A 465 -2.34 21.34 -40.87
C GLY A 465 -3.40 20.57 -40.08
N ASP A 466 -3.13 19.31 -39.73
CA ASP A 466 -4.11 18.37 -39.16
C ASP A 466 -3.53 17.70 -37.89
N PRO A 467 -4.28 17.57 -36.78
CA PRO A 467 -5.65 18.03 -36.61
C PRO A 467 -5.72 19.57 -36.57
N GLY A 468 -6.72 20.10 -37.28
CA GLY A 468 -7.09 21.51 -37.28
C GLY A 468 -8.02 21.87 -36.12
N VAL A 469 -8.44 23.13 -36.07
CA VAL A 469 -9.39 23.61 -35.05
C VAL A 469 -10.74 22.90 -35.21
N GLY A 470 -11.23 22.32 -34.12
CA GLY A 470 -12.47 21.53 -34.05
C GLY A 470 -12.26 20.03 -34.28
N GLU A 471 -11.04 19.61 -34.64
CA GLU A 471 -10.70 18.21 -34.88
C GLU A 471 -10.12 17.52 -33.63
N TYR A 472 -9.94 16.20 -33.73
CA TYR A 472 -9.57 15.34 -32.61
C TYR A 472 -8.08 15.04 -32.60
N LEU A 473 -7.43 15.31 -31.47
CA LEU A 473 -6.09 14.84 -31.13
C LEU A 473 -6.21 13.54 -30.35
N TYR A 474 -5.87 12.41 -30.97
CA TYR A 474 -5.96 11.09 -30.35
C TYR A 474 -4.71 10.76 -29.54
N MET A 475 -4.91 10.25 -28.34
CA MET A 475 -3.85 9.91 -27.39
C MET A 475 -3.98 8.46 -26.96
N VAL A 476 -2.86 7.84 -26.61
CA VAL A 476 -2.78 6.50 -26.03
C VAL A 476 -1.99 6.51 -24.73
N ASP A 477 -2.32 5.60 -23.83
CA ASP A 477 -1.52 5.32 -22.63
C ASP A 477 -0.31 4.42 -22.95
N ALA A 478 0.47 4.09 -21.90
CA ALA A 478 1.64 3.23 -22.01
C ALA A 478 1.34 1.80 -22.53
N SER A 479 0.08 1.35 -22.51
CA SER A 479 -0.35 0.06 -23.07
C SER A 479 -0.71 0.15 -24.57
N GLY A 480 -0.77 1.37 -25.12
CA GLY A 480 -1.23 1.65 -26.48
C GLY A 480 -2.76 1.73 -26.60
N ALA A 481 -3.51 1.67 -25.50
CA ALA A 481 -4.95 1.85 -25.49
C ALA A 481 -5.30 3.35 -25.54
N GLY A 482 -6.37 3.69 -26.26
CA GLY A 482 -6.81 5.09 -26.38
C GLY A 482 -7.23 5.65 -25.02
N SER A 483 -6.58 6.72 -24.56
CA SER A 483 -6.76 7.25 -23.21
C SER A 483 -6.43 8.74 -23.10
N VAL A 484 -7.14 9.44 -22.22
CA VAL A 484 -6.80 10.78 -21.74
C VAL A 484 -6.77 10.83 -20.20
N ALA A 485 -6.58 9.67 -19.56
CA ALA A 485 -6.56 9.54 -18.11
C ALA A 485 -5.54 10.52 -17.49
N GLY A 486 -5.96 11.23 -16.43
CA GLY A 486 -5.16 12.28 -15.81
C GLY A 486 -5.29 13.68 -16.44
N LEU A 487 -6.03 13.83 -17.55
CA LEU A 487 -6.22 15.12 -18.26
C LEU A 487 -7.59 15.78 -18.06
N LYS A 488 -8.56 15.12 -17.41
CA LYS A 488 -10.04 15.33 -17.52
C LYS A 488 -10.64 16.74 -17.34
N VAL A 489 -9.86 17.81 -17.13
CA VAL A 489 -10.35 19.19 -17.05
C VAL A 489 -9.83 20.02 -18.23
N ALA A 490 -10.72 20.35 -19.15
CA ALA A 490 -10.49 21.31 -20.24
C ALA A 490 -11.23 22.64 -19.96
N PRO A 491 -10.77 23.80 -20.51
CA PRO A 491 -9.68 23.93 -21.47
C PRO A 491 -8.30 23.73 -20.83
N LEU A 492 -7.40 23.09 -21.58
CA LEU A 492 -6.00 22.87 -21.17
C LEU A 492 -5.06 23.01 -22.36
N THR A 493 -3.78 23.25 -22.10
CA THR A 493 -2.75 23.27 -23.15
C THR A 493 -1.81 22.10 -22.97
N VAL A 494 -1.68 21.28 -24.01
CA VAL A 494 -0.65 20.24 -24.09
C VAL A 494 0.53 20.76 -24.91
N GLN A 495 1.69 20.16 -24.72
CA GLN A 495 2.90 20.40 -25.49
C GLN A 495 3.42 19.09 -26.06
N ILE A 496 3.76 19.10 -27.34
CA ILE A 496 4.36 17.98 -28.08
C ILE A 496 5.55 18.55 -28.84
N GLY A 497 6.74 18.02 -28.55
CA GLY A 497 7.98 18.72 -28.89
C GLY A 497 7.99 20.15 -28.34
N ASP A 498 8.17 21.12 -29.23
CA ASP A 498 8.11 22.56 -28.92
C ASP A 498 6.74 23.20 -29.24
N GLU A 499 5.82 22.46 -29.86
CA GLU A 499 4.48 22.96 -30.18
C GLU A 499 3.55 22.87 -28.97
N GLN A 500 2.85 23.96 -28.67
CA GLN A 500 1.74 23.96 -27.72
C GLN A 500 0.39 23.93 -28.44
N ILE A 501 -0.49 23.02 -28.01
CA ILE A 501 -1.83 22.81 -28.58
C ILE A 501 -2.86 22.99 -27.48
N THR A 502 -3.82 23.90 -27.67
CA THR A 502 -4.90 24.14 -26.70
C THR A 502 -6.10 23.25 -27.04
N LEU A 503 -6.57 22.48 -26.05
CA LEU A 503 -7.73 21.60 -26.15
C LEU A 503 -8.93 22.22 -25.46
N SER A 504 -10.09 22.28 -26.12
CA SER A 504 -11.32 22.86 -25.55
C SER A 504 -12.18 21.88 -24.76
N SER A 505 -12.09 20.59 -25.09
CA SER A 505 -12.83 19.51 -24.44
C SER A 505 -12.11 18.19 -24.62
N LEU A 506 -12.41 17.22 -23.76
CA LEU A 506 -11.85 15.87 -23.82
C LEU A 506 -12.99 14.86 -23.97
N GLY A 507 -12.77 13.84 -24.80
CA GLY A 507 -13.53 12.59 -24.80
C GLY A 507 -12.74 11.49 -24.09
N ASP A 508 -13.07 10.22 -24.31
CA ASP A 508 -12.42 9.11 -23.60
C ASP A 508 -10.98 8.82 -24.09
N SER A 509 -10.68 9.16 -25.35
CA SER A 509 -9.38 8.86 -26.01
C SER A 509 -8.85 10.01 -26.87
N TYR A 510 -9.47 11.19 -26.79
CA TYR A 510 -9.11 12.32 -27.62
C TYR A 510 -9.38 13.67 -26.95
N GLY A 511 -8.66 14.70 -27.40
CA GLY A 511 -8.97 16.10 -27.13
C GLY A 511 -9.45 16.84 -28.37
N VAL A 512 -10.36 17.79 -28.21
CA VAL A 512 -10.82 18.66 -29.30
C VAL A 512 -9.88 19.86 -29.40
N VAL A 513 -9.19 20.00 -30.53
CA VAL A 513 -8.22 21.07 -30.77
C VAL A 513 -8.95 22.41 -30.93
N SER A 514 -8.54 23.40 -30.16
CA SER A 514 -9.04 24.78 -30.24
C SER A 514 -8.02 25.75 -30.83
N ALA A 515 -6.73 25.46 -30.66
CA ALA A 515 -5.63 26.20 -31.29
C ALA A 515 -4.39 25.31 -31.43
N ARG A 516 -3.73 25.41 -32.58
CA ARG A 516 -2.38 24.89 -32.86
C ARG A 516 -1.37 26.05 -32.76
N GLY A 517 -0.11 25.78 -32.43
CA GLY A 517 0.91 26.83 -32.24
C GLY A 517 0.50 27.88 -31.19
N ALA A 518 -0.10 27.45 -30.08
CA ALA A 518 -0.54 28.34 -29.01
C ALA A 518 0.65 28.94 -28.24
N ASN A 519 0.41 30.01 -27.46
CA ASN A 519 1.39 30.64 -26.56
C ASN A 519 2.74 30.99 -27.21
N SER A 520 2.74 31.43 -28.47
CA SER A 520 3.92 31.78 -29.26
C SER A 520 4.80 30.60 -29.70
N SER A 521 4.30 29.36 -29.61
CA SER A 521 4.87 28.21 -30.32
C SER A 521 4.46 28.22 -31.80
N SER A 522 5.07 27.35 -32.60
CA SER A 522 4.73 27.18 -34.03
C SER A 522 4.07 25.82 -34.25
N ALA A 523 3.10 25.76 -35.16
CA ALA A 523 2.47 24.49 -35.54
C ALA A 523 3.41 23.65 -36.41
N GLU A 524 3.67 22.41 -36.00
CA GLU A 524 4.63 21.51 -36.65
C GLU A 524 4.03 20.11 -36.86
N GLY A 525 4.78 19.23 -37.53
CA GLY A 525 4.42 17.81 -37.63
C GLY A 525 5.05 17.01 -36.50
N HIS A 526 4.31 16.04 -35.97
CA HIS A 526 4.73 15.14 -34.89
C HIS A 526 4.38 13.70 -35.27
N ASP A 527 5.20 12.75 -34.88
CA ASP A 527 5.00 11.33 -35.23
C ASP A 527 4.18 10.62 -34.13
N ALA A 528 3.46 9.56 -34.50
CA ALA A 528 2.81 8.69 -33.54
C ALA A 528 3.83 8.13 -32.53
N GLY A 529 3.47 8.17 -31.23
CA GLY A 529 4.35 7.83 -30.12
C GLY A 529 5.06 9.01 -29.47
N ASP A 530 4.99 10.22 -30.06
CA ASP A 530 5.54 11.42 -29.41
C ASP A 530 4.83 11.71 -28.09
N GLU A 531 5.61 12.10 -27.08
CA GLU A 531 5.12 12.32 -25.71
C GLU A 531 4.24 13.57 -25.61
N VAL A 532 3.10 13.41 -24.93
CA VAL A 532 2.16 14.49 -24.67
C VAL A 532 2.40 15.04 -23.26
N ARG A 533 2.97 16.24 -23.20
CA ARG A 533 3.20 16.99 -21.95
C ARG A 533 2.07 17.97 -21.71
N ILE A 534 1.86 18.38 -20.46
CA ILE A 534 0.84 19.35 -20.07
C ILE A 534 1.54 20.62 -19.63
N VAL A 535 1.08 21.77 -20.13
CA VAL A 535 1.63 23.06 -19.72
C VAL A 535 0.92 23.50 -18.44
N GLU A 536 1.60 23.33 -17.30
CA GLU A 536 1.12 23.74 -15.98
C GLU A 536 1.96 24.93 -15.48
N THR A 537 1.38 25.78 -14.63
CA THR A 537 2.08 26.90 -14.02
C THR A 537 2.48 26.58 -12.57
N TYR A 538 3.78 26.65 -12.30
CA TYR A 538 4.38 26.50 -10.97
C TYR A 538 4.92 27.86 -10.53
N GLY A 539 4.25 28.49 -9.55
CA GLY A 539 4.59 29.85 -9.13
C GLY A 539 4.45 30.84 -10.30
N SER A 540 5.56 31.43 -10.72
CA SER A 540 5.64 32.37 -11.85
C SER A 540 6.08 31.75 -13.18
N SER A 541 6.37 30.45 -13.22
CA SER A 541 6.91 29.76 -14.40
C SER A 541 5.91 28.75 -14.96
N SER A 542 5.71 28.76 -16.28
CA SER A 542 4.98 27.69 -16.98
C SER A 542 5.95 26.62 -17.44
N ILE A 543 5.64 25.36 -17.13
CA ILE A 543 6.49 24.21 -17.40
C ILE A 543 5.64 23.15 -18.11
N ALA A 544 6.15 22.59 -19.20
CA ALA A 544 5.58 21.40 -19.82
C ALA A 544 6.01 20.16 -19.02
N THR A 545 5.04 19.44 -18.47
CA THR A 545 5.27 18.34 -17.53
C THR A 545 4.38 17.13 -17.83
N THR A 546 4.86 15.94 -17.49
CA THR A 546 4.10 14.69 -17.54
C THR A 546 3.46 14.33 -16.19
N SER A 547 3.56 15.23 -15.21
CA SER A 547 3.10 14.98 -13.85
C SER A 547 1.58 14.74 -13.72
N PRO A 548 1.16 13.72 -12.95
CA PRO A 548 -0.24 13.50 -12.63
C PRO A 548 -0.77 14.54 -11.63
N LYS A 549 -2.10 14.64 -11.51
CA LYS A 549 -2.75 15.48 -10.48
C LYS A 549 -2.76 14.73 -9.15
N VAL A 550 -2.18 15.32 -8.12
CA VAL A 550 -2.06 14.77 -6.76
C VAL A 550 -3.04 15.47 -5.82
N LYS A 551 -3.82 14.69 -5.06
CA LYS A 551 -4.75 15.18 -4.02
C LYS A 551 -4.06 15.32 -2.66
N SER A 552 -3.11 14.44 -2.33
CA SER A 552 -2.37 14.52 -1.06
C SER A 552 -1.04 13.80 -1.11
N ILE A 553 -0.13 14.22 -0.22
CA ILE A 553 1.09 13.48 0.11
C ILE A 553 1.21 13.37 1.62
N GLY A 554 1.71 12.24 2.11
CA GLY A 554 2.00 12.03 3.52
C GLY A 554 3.22 11.15 3.74
N TRP A 555 3.61 11.03 5.00
CA TRP A 555 4.59 10.06 5.45
C TRP A 555 4.18 9.47 6.81
N THR A 556 4.68 8.26 7.07
CA THR A 556 4.47 7.51 8.31
C THR A 556 5.82 7.04 8.85
N LEU A 557 5.97 7.10 10.17
CA LEU A 557 7.10 6.51 10.89
C LEU A 557 6.78 5.07 11.30
N PRO A 558 7.80 4.21 11.49
CA PRO A 558 7.60 2.88 12.04
C PRO A 558 6.84 2.88 13.37
N SER A 559 6.09 1.80 13.59
CA SER A 559 5.31 1.63 14.82
C SER A 559 6.22 1.60 16.06
N GLY A 560 5.81 2.29 17.14
CA GLY A 560 6.54 2.27 18.42
C GLY A 560 7.65 3.32 18.57
N ILE A 561 7.92 4.13 17.54
CA ILE A 561 8.90 5.21 17.61
C ILE A 561 8.36 6.43 18.39
N SER A 562 9.22 7.05 19.20
CA SER A 562 8.91 8.28 19.97
C SER A 562 9.60 9.54 19.43
N CYS A 563 10.53 9.40 18.49
CA CYS A 563 11.25 10.51 17.85
C CYS A 563 10.68 10.78 16.45
N TYR A 564 10.28 12.03 16.18
CA TYR A 564 9.60 12.42 14.95
C TYR A 564 10.08 13.78 14.45
N PRO A 565 9.96 14.07 13.14
CA PRO A 565 10.21 15.40 12.60
C PRO A 565 9.26 16.45 13.21
N VAL A 566 9.81 17.55 13.73
CA VAL A 566 9.04 18.63 14.36
C VAL A 566 8.87 19.80 13.41
N ASP A 567 9.98 20.26 12.81
CA ASP A 567 9.97 21.31 11.80
C ASP A 567 10.50 20.75 10.48
N PHE A 568 9.78 20.99 9.40
CA PHE A 568 10.16 20.56 8.05
C PHE A 568 9.44 21.35 6.97
N ARG A 569 10.00 21.34 5.77
CA ARG A 569 9.49 22.05 4.60
C ARG A 569 9.15 21.09 3.47
N LEU A 570 7.98 21.28 2.88
CA LEU A 570 7.50 20.54 1.71
C LEU A 570 7.64 21.40 0.46
N TYR A 571 8.42 20.91 -0.51
CA TYR A 571 8.57 21.48 -1.84
C TYR A 571 7.98 20.56 -2.90
N ILE A 572 7.52 21.15 -4.00
CA ILE A 572 7.05 20.43 -5.19
C ILE A 572 7.77 20.89 -6.46
N SER A 573 7.93 20.00 -7.43
CA SER A 573 8.38 20.32 -8.78
C SER A 573 7.62 19.52 -9.84
N GLY A 574 7.46 20.12 -11.02
CA GLY A 574 6.99 19.45 -12.24
C GLY A 574 8.08 19.22 -13.28
N ARG A 575 9.34 19.56 -12.97
CA ARG A 575 10.47 19.30 -13.87
C ARG A 575 10.86 17.83 -13.83
N GLU A 576 11.36 17.27 -14.92
CA GLU A 576 11.77 15.86 -14.98
C GLU A 576 13.01 15.55 -14.14
N GLN A 577 13.90 16.54 -13.96
CA GLN A 577 15.14 16.39 -13.21
C GLN A 577 15.41 17.65 -12.39
N PRO A 578 14.68 17.86 -11.28
CA PRO A 578 14.93 19.00 -10.40
C PRO A 578 16.24 18.82 -9.63
N ARG A 579 17.00 19.91 -9.49
CA ARG A 579 18.26 19.92 -8.71
C ARG A 579 17.99 19.74 -7.21
N THR A 580 18.89 19.09 -6.50
CA THR A 580 18.80 18.84 -5.03
C THR A 580 19.63 19.86 -4.23
N PRO A 581 19.47 19.95 -2.89
CA PRO A 581 20.15 20.92 -2.04
C PRO A 581 21.68 21.03 -2.16
N GLY A 582 22.37 19.98 -2.63
CA GLY A 582 23.82 20.02 -2.90
C GLY A 582 24.23 20.71 -4.21
N SER A 583 23.28 21.22 -5.00
CA SER A 583 23.53 21.87 -6.29
C SER A 583 23.27 23.38 -6.25
N ASP A 584 24.09 24.15 -6.98
CA ASP A 584 23.87 25.60 -7.11
C ASP A 584 22.46 25.93 -7.63
N ASN A 585 21.82 26.92 -7.00
CA ASN A 585 20.49 27.43 -7.38
C ASN A 585 19.38 26.37 -7.45
N TRP A 586 19.47 25.31 -6.63
CA TRP A 586 18.48 24.22 -6.60
C TRP A 586 17.06 24.75 -6.32
N THR A 587 16.92 25.75 -5.46
CA THR A 587 15.64 26.37 -5.08
C THR A 587 14.82 26.89 -6.26
N ARG A 588 15.46 27.22 -7.40
CA ARG A 588 14.77 27.66 -8.63
C ARG A 588 13.97 26.56 -9.33
N ASP A 589 14.22 25.31 -9.00
CA ASP A 589 13.53 24.16 -9.59
C ASP A 589 12.31 23.74 -8.77
N TRP A 590 12.13 24.32 -7.59
CA TRP A 590 11.15 23.92 -6.60
C TRP A 590 10.21 25.06 -6.24
N THR A 591 9.00 24.71 -5.85
CA THR A 591 8.03 25.62 -5.26
C THR A 591 7.72 25.16 -3.84
N LEU A 592 7.97 26.01 -2.85
CA LEU A 592 7.60 25.75 -1.45
C LEU A 592 6.05 25.64 -1.34
N GLN A 593 5.57 24.59 -0.69
CA GLN A 593 4.14 24.35 -0.43
C GLN A 593 3.75 24.48 1.03
N ALA A 594 4.60 23.99 1.93
CA ALA A 594 4.33 24.07 3.35
C ALA A 594 5.63 24.27 4.12
N THR A 595 5.56 25.13 5.13
CA THR A 595 6.52 25.18 6.23
C THR A 595 5.78 24.68 7.45
N VAL A 596 6.14 23.49 7.91
CA VAL A 596 5.53 22.85 9.08
C VAL A 596 6.41 23.16 10.28
N THR A 597 5.78 23.61 11.36
CA THR A 597 6.48 23.91 12.62
C THR A 597 5.73 23.31 13.79
N GLY A 598 6.46 22.72 14.75
CA GLY A 598 5.86 22.16 15.98
C GLY A 598 5.00 20.92 15.72
N HIS A 599 5.32 20.13 14.69
CA HIS A 599 4.66 18.85 14.44
C HIS A 599 4.90 17.88 15.62
N ALA A 600 3.86 17.14 16.01
CA ALA A 600 3.85 16.31 17.21
C ALA A 600 3.16 14.95 16.97
N SER A 601 3.44 14.32 15.84
CA SER A 601 2.87 13.03 15.44
C SER A 601 3.90 12.15 14.71
N ASN A 602 3.61 10.86 14.64
CA ASN A 602 4.37 9.89 13.84
C ASN A 602 3.85 9.78 12.40
N THR A 603 2.88 10.60 12.04
CA THR A 603 2.28 10.64 10.72
C THR A 603 2.01 12.08 10.31
N TYR A 604 2.25 12.37 9.04
CA TYR A 604 1.95 13.65 8.43
C TYR A 604 1.18 13.44 7.14
N ALA A 605 0.20 14.31 6.87
CA ALA A 605 -0.50 14.36 5.60
C ALA A 605 -0.74 15.81 5.21
N TYR A 606 -0.43 16.14 3.96
CA TYR A 606 -0.73 17.41 3.32
C TYR A 606 -1.74 17.19 2.19
N ALA A 607 -2.92 17.81 2.31
CA ALA A 607 -3.94 17.79 1.29
C ALA A 607 -3.85 19.03 0.38
N PHE A 608 -3.79 18.82 -0.93
CA PHE A 608 -3.81 19.87 -1.94
C PHE A 608 -5.23 20.34 -2.20
N SER A 609 -5.48 21.64 -2.05
CA SER A 609 -6.76 22.26 -2.40
C SER A 609 -6.56 23.55 -3.18
N PRO A 610 -6.81 23.57 -4.51
CA PRO A 610 -7.12 22.43 -5.38
C PRO A 610 -5.92 21.49 -5.58
N SER A 611 -6.16 20.30 -6.16
CA SER A 611 -5.11 19.35 -6.53
C SER A 611 -4.08 19.94 -7.50
N LYS A 612 -2.82 19.52 -7.34
CA LYS A 612 -1.67 20.08 -8.10
C LYS A 612 -1.02 19.01 -8.94
N ARG A 613 -0.47 19.40 -10.10
CA ARG A 613 0.38 18.48 -10.87
C ARG A 613 1.72 18.43 -10.19
N VAL A 614 2.19 17.25 -9.78
CA VAL A 614 3.48 17.11 -9.10
C VAL A 614 4.21 15.88 -9.63
N GLY A 615 5.45 16.08 -10.06
CA GLY A 615 6.34 15.01 -10.52
C GLY A 615 7.35 14.64 -9.44
N HIS A 616 7.74 15.61 -8.61
CA HIS A 616 8.66 15.41 -7.52
C HIS A 616 8.22 16.18 -6.28
N PHE A 617 8.32 15.53 -5.14
CA PHE A 617 8.23 16.11 -3.81
C PHE A 617 9.62 16.17 -3.19
N MET A 618 9.85 17.15 -2.33
CA MET A 618 11.03 17.18 -1.48
C MET A 618 10.65 17.65 -0.09
N PHE A 619 10.99 16.83 0.89
CA PHE A 619 10.96 17.17 2.30
C PHE A 619 12.35 17.58 2.71
N ILE A 620 12.46 18.76 3.34
CA ILE A 620 13.65 19.17 4.08
C ILE A 620 13.30 19.10 5.55
N PHE A 621 14.08 18.34 6.32
CA PHE A 621 13.86 18.13 7.74
C PHE A 621 14.77 19.07 8.52
N ASP A 622 14.16 20.03 9.22
CA ASP A 622 14.86 21.11 9.89
C ASP A 622 15.13 20.79 11.37
N SER A 623 14.19 20.11 12.05
CA SER A 623 14.34 19.69 13.44
C SER A 623 13.59 18.40 13.77
N MET A 624 14.06 17.69 14.79
CA MET A 624 13.46 16.47 15.35
C MET A 624 12.97 16.72 16.79
N SER A 625 12.15 15.80 17.32
CA SER A 625 11.62 15.90 18.68
C SER A 625 12.61 15.51 19.78
N ALA A 626 13.77 14.96 19.42
CA ALA A 626 14.88 14.66 20.30
C ALA A 626 16.21 15.18 19.71
N ASP A 627 17.17 15.50 20.57
CA ASP A 627 18.52 15.90 20.19
C ASP A 627 19.55 14.97 20.84
N PRO A 628 20.43 14.32 20.05
CA PRO A 628 20.43 14.25 18.59
C PRO A 628 19.42 13.20 18.10
N ALA A 629 18.94 13.32 16.87
CA ALA A 629 18.16 12.26 16.24
C ALA A 629 18.43 12.17 14.75
N ARG A 630 18.17 11.03 14.12
CA ARG A 630 18.20 10.90 12.66
C ARG A 630 16.80 11.01 12.10
N VAL A 631 16.69 11.44 10.85
CA VAL A 631 15.42 11.35 10.13
C VAL A 631 15.19 9.88 9.82
N ARG A 632 13.99 9.41 10.15
CA ARG A 632 13.54 8.05 9.91
C ARG A 632 12.20 8.13 9.20
N ILE A 633 12.00 7.37 8.14
CA ILE A 633 10.71 7.31 7.43
C ILE A 633 10.47 5.85 7.03
N ALA A 634 9.31 5.30 7.39
CA ALA A 634 8.90 3.99 6.92
C ALA A 634 8.26 4.11 5.54
N GLU A 635 7.30 5.02 5.38
CA GLU A 635 6.49 5.07 4.18
C GLU A 635 6.16 6.51 3.79
N PHE A 636 6.22 6.80 2.49
CA PHE A 636 5.53 7.92 1.86
C PHE A 636 4.30 7.42 1.13
N ASN A 637 3.22 8.18 1.25
CA ASN A 637 1.97 7.87 0.58
C ASN A 637 1.58 9.06 -0.32
N VAL A 638 1.41 8.84 -1.63
CA VAL A 638 1.13 9.89 -2.63
C VAL A 638 -0.16 9.55 -3.36
N LEU A 639 -1.24 10.21 -2.97
CA LEU A 639 -2.56 9.92 -3.51
C LEU A 639 -2.88 10.82 -4.71
N LEU A 640 -3.22 10.20 -5.84
CA LEU A 640 -3.71 10.90 -7.02
C LEU A 640 -5.12 11.44 -6.82
N ASP A 641 -5.44 12.52 -7.54
CA ASP A 641 -6.80 13.05 -7.63
C ASP A 641 -7.62 12.19 -8.60
N ASP A 642 -8.46 11.36 -8.02
CA ASP A 642 -9.29 10.38 -8.69
C ASP A 642 -10.28 11.02 -9.69
N THR A 643 -10.70 12.26 -9.47
CA THR A 643 -11.61 12.98 -10.38
C THR A 643 -11.05 13.14 -11.81
N TYR A 644 -9.73 13.03 -12.00
CA TYR A 644 -9.05 13.11 -13.29
C TYR A 644 -8.95 11.79 -14.04
N TYR A 645 -9.41 10.70 -13.45
CA TYR A 645 -9.38 9.36 -14.03
C TYR A 645 -10.83 8.91 -14.38
N PRO A 646 -11.04 7.80 -15.11
CA PRO A 646 -12.36 7.18 -15.32
C PRO A 646 -12.85 6.40 -14.09
N SER A 647 -13.90 6.87 -13.39
CA SER A 647 -14.43 6.30 -12.12
C SER A 647 -14.83 4.83 -12.19
N ASP A 648 -14.90 4.29 -13.39
CA ASP A 648 -15.26 2.92 -13.70
C ASP A 648 -14.05 1.95 -13.56
N GLN A 649 -12.88 2.46 -13.19
CA GLN A 649 -11.62 1.69 -13.12
C GLN A 649 -10.97 1.68 -11.74
N TRP A 650 -11.54 2.35 -10.74
CA TRP A 650 -11.07 2.25 -9.36
C TRP A 650 -12.23 2.23 -8.36
N LEU A 651 -11.95 1.61 -7.22
CA LEU A 651 -12.77 1.63 -6.03
C LEU A 651 -11.98 2.23 -4.88
N ASN A 652 -12.63 3.06 -4.08
CA ASN A 652 -11.97 3.72 -2.96
C ASN A 652 -11.54 2.71 -1.89
N ASP A 653 -10.53 3.08 -1.11
CA ASP A 653 -10.15 2.29 0.05
C ASP A 653 -11.29 2.22 1.09
N GLY A 654 -11.40 1.08 1.77
CA GLY A 654 -12.41 0.83 2.79
C GLY A 654 -13.80 0.44 2.27
N GLU A 655 -13.99 0.26 0.96
CA GLU A 655 -15.21 -0.36 0.43
C GLU A 655 -15.27 -1.84 0.79
N THR A 656 -16.46 -2.30 1.19
CA THR A 656 -16.70 -3.70 1.54
C THR A 656 -16.71 -4.59 0.30
N ALA A 657 -16.45 -5.88 0.47
CA ALA A 657 -16.51 -6.85 -0.63
C ALA A 657 -17.83 -6.82 -1.42
N GLY A 658 -18.97 -6.64 -0.73
CA GLY A 658 -20.29 -6.51 -1.34
C GLY A 658 -20.44 -5.23 -2.17
N GLU A 659 -19.90 -4.10 -1.70
CA GLU A 659 -19.88 -2.83 -2.45
C GLU A 659 -19.00 -2.97 -3.71
N CYS A 660 -17.85 -3.64 -3.59
CA CYS A 660 -16.98 -3.92 -4.72
C CYS A 660 -17.67 -4.79 -5.78
N ILE A 661 -18.37 -5.86 -5.37
CA ILE A 661 -19.17 -6.71 -6.28
C ILE A 661 -20.29 -5.91 -6.95
N ALA A 662 -20.96 -5.03 -6.18
CA ALA A 662 -22.01 -4.18 -6.73
C ALA A 662 -21.46 -3.21 -7.78
N HIS A 663 -20.27 -2.64 -7.57
CA HIS A 663 -19.61 -1.79 -8.56
C HIS A 663 -19.26 -2.57 -9.83
N LEU A 664 -18.64 -3.75 -9.71
CA LEU A 664 -18.32 -4.61 -10.86
C LEU A 664 -19.58 -4.98 -11.69
N LEU A 665 -20.70 -5.24 -11.01
CA LEU A 665 -21.99 -5.49 -11.66
C LEU A 665 -22.58 -4.21 -12.29
N GLY A 666 -22.37 -3.05 -11.67
CA GLY A 666 -22.69 -1.73 -12.22
C GLY A 666 -21.99 -1.46 -13.55
N LEU A 667 -20.71 -1.79 -13.66
CA LEU A 667 -19.93 -1.70 -14.91
C LEU A 667 -20.51 -2.59 -16.01
N ALA A 668 -21.12 -3.71 -15.64
CA ALA A 668 -21.82 -4.60 -16.57
C ALA A 668 -23.26 -4.16 -16.91
N GLY A 669 -23.73 -3.04 -16.34
CA GLY A 669 -25.05 -2.47 -16.57
C GLY A 669 -26.14 -2.95 -15.61
N ILE A 670 -25.78 -3.52 -14.45
CA ILE A 670 -26.72 -3.91 -13.39
C ILE A 670 -26.69 -2.84 -12.28
N PRO A 671 -27.69 -1.94 -12.21
CA PRO A 671 -27.62 -0.77 -11.33
C PRO A 671 -27.95 -1.06 -9.86
N ASP A 672 -28.73 -2.11 -9.58
CA ASP A 672 -29.21 -2.43 -8.24
C ASP A 672 -28.81 -3.86 -7.87
N VAL A 673 -27.93 -3.97 -6.87
CA VAL A 673 -27.53 -5.22 -6.22
C VAL A 673 -27.93 -5.12 -4.76
N VAL A 674 -28.58 -6.15 -4.22
CA VAL A 674 -28.91 -6.20 -2.80
C VAL A 674 -27.66 -6.64 -2.05
N THR A 675 -26.91 -5.66 -1.55
CA THR A 675 -25.68 -5.89 -0.79
C THR A 675 -26.00 -6.21 0.67
N ASP A 676 -25.68 -7.41 1.13
CA ASP A 676 -25.59 -7.72 2.57
C ASP A 676 -24.20 -7.35 3.10
N THR A 677 -24.09 -7.07 4.39
CA THR A 677 -22.89 -6.50 5.03
C THR A 677 -21.76 -7.52 5.12
N THR A 678 -20.91 -7.58 4.10
CA THR A 678 -19.57 -8.18 4.19
C THR A 678 -18.65 -7.22 4.96
N THR A 679 -17.88 -7.69 5.94
CA THR A 679 -16.99 -6.83 6.74
C THR A 679 -15.58 -6.69 6.18
N LEU A 680 -15.20 -7.56 5.23
CA LEU A 680 -13.87 -7.50 4.61
C LEU A 680 -13.81 -6.32 3.65
N THR A 681 -12.77 -5.50 3.78
CA THR A 681 -12.44 -4.36 2.92
C THR A 681 -11.17 -4.69 2.12
N PRO A 682 -11.30 -5.30 0.93
CA PRO A 682 -10.13 -5.67 0.13
C PRO A 682 -9.42 -4.44 -0.46
N THR A 683 -8.09 -4.43 -0.43
CA THR A 683 -7.24 -3.34 -0.92
C THR A 683 -6.08 -3.88 -1.77
N GLY A 684 -5.38 -3.01 -2.50
CA GLY A 684 -4.08 -3.34 -3.12
C GLY A 684 -4.14 -4.29 -4.32
N PHE A 685 -5.32 -4.57 -4.86
CA PHE A 685 -5.51 -5.53 -5.95
C PHE A 685 -6.11 -4.88 -7.21
N THR A 686 -5.80 -5.41 -8.39
CA THR A 686 -6.48 -5.03 -9.65
C THR A 686 -7.09 -6.26 -10.29
N THR A 687 -8.40 -6.22 -10.56
CA THR A 687 -9.09 -7.33 -11.24
C THR A 687 -8.62 -7.47 -12.69
N ALA A 688 -8.71 -8.68 -13.24
CA ALA A 688 -8.45 -8.90 -14.66
C ALA A 688 -9.53 -8.23 -15.53
N SER A 689 -9.18 -7.85 -16.76
CA SER A 689 -10.19 -7.50 -17.76
C SER A 689 -10.72 -8.76 -18.43
N ASP A 690 -11.96 -9.14 -18.09
CA ASP A 690 -12.62 -10.34 -18.60
C ASP A 690 -14.16 -10.17 -18.51
N ARG A 691 -14.90 -11.27 -18.67
CA ARG A 691 -16.34 -11.35 -18.53
C ARG A 691 -16.75 -10.99 -17.10
N ALA A 692 -17.71 -10.07 -17.00
CA ALA A 692 -18.12 -9.50 -15.73
C ALA A 692 -18.52 -10.53 -14.68
N TRP A 693 -19.30 -11.56 -15.05
CA TRP A 693 -19.72 -12.57 -14.08
C TRP A 693 -18.57 -13.47 -13.59
N ALA A 694 -17.60 -13.76 -14.46
CA ALA A 694 -16.42 -14.53 -14.06
C ALA A 694 -15.62 -13.78 -12.99
N ILE A 695 -15.36 -12.48 -13.23
CA ILE A 695 -14.68 -11.61 -12.26
C ILE A 695 -15.48 -11.52 -10.95
N VAL A 696 -16.81 -11.39 -11.02
CA VAL A 696 -17.67 -11.32 -9.83
C VAL A 696 -17.65 -12.62 -9.01
N ALA A 697 -17.66 -13.78 -9.66
CA ALA A 697 -17.55 -15.06 -8.98
C ALA A 697 -16.16 -15.27 -8.36
N ASP A 698 -15.10 -14.98 -9.11
CA ASP A 698 -13.72 -15.07 -8.61
C ASP A 698 -13.49 -14.09 -7.44
N PHE A 699 -14.05 -12.88 -7.51
CA PHE A 699 -13.96 -11.89 -6.45
C PHE A 699 -14.77 -12.30 -5.21
N ALA A 700 -15.90 -12.97 -5.39
CA ALA A 700 -16.65 -13.56 -4.28
C ALA A 700 -15.80 -14.65 -3.59
N GLU A 701 -15.14 -15.53 -4.36
CA GLU A 701 -14.18 -16.50 -3.80
C GLU A 701 -13.02 -15.81 -3.06
N TYR A 702 -12.37 -14.82 -3.69
CA TYR A 702 -11.25 -14.06 -3.14
C TYR A 702 -11.56 -13.44 -1.78
N THR A 703 -12.77 -12.90 -1.63
CA THR A 703 -13.20 -12.20 -0.41
C THR A 703 -13.91 -13.09 0.62
N GLY A 704 -14.07 -14.39 0.34
CA GLY A 704 -14.87 -15.28 1.20
C GLY A 704 -16.36 -14.90 1.23
N SER A 705 -16.83 -14.23 0.18
CA SER A 705 -18.23 -13.86 -0.02
C SER A 705 -18.95 -14.89 -0.90
N LYS A 706 -20.26 -14.76 -1.00
CA LYS A 706 -21.08 -15.42 -2.00
C LYS A 706 -21.94 -14.44 -2.77
N VAL A 707 -22.22 -14.77 -4.02
CA VAL A 707 -23.10 -14.00 -4.91
C VAL A 707 -24.21 -14.90 -5.47
N VAL A 708 -25.46 -14.52 -5.22
CA VAL A 708 -26.63 -15.35 -5.56
C VAL A 708 -27.53 -14.59 -6.52
N VAL A 709 -27.86 -15.21 -7.66
CA VAL A 709 -28.94 -14.74 -8.52
C VAL A 709 -30.26 -15.37 -8.06
N GLU A 710 -31.17 -14.53 -7.61
CA GLU A 710 -32.54 -14.91 -7.26
C GLU A 710 -33.36 -15.22 -8.53
N ARG A 711 -34.44 -15.98 -8.37
CA ARG A 711 -35.31 -16.35 -9.50
C ARG A 711 -36.00 -15.15 -10.14
N ASP A 712 -36.21 -14.07 -9.39
CA ASP A 712 -36.79 -12.82 -9.90
C ASP A 712 -35.78 -11.93 -10.63
N GLY A 713 -34.54 -12.40 -10.79
CA GLY A 713 -33.47 -11.70 -11.49
C GLY A 713 -32.66 -10.75 -10.61
N THR A 714 -33.03 -10.57 -9.34
CA THR A 714 -32.23 -9.80 -8.38
C THR A 714 -30.93 -10.53 -8.05
N VAL A 715 -29.87 -9.76 -7.79
CA VAL A 715 -28.57 -10.28 -7.37
C VAL A 715 -28.36 -9.88 -5.91
N THR A 716 -28.00 -10.84 -5.08
CA THR A 716 -27.68 -10.64 -3.66
C THR A 716 -26.23 -11.04 -3.38
N THR A 717 -25.57 -10.33 -2.47
CA THR A 717 -24.24 -10.68 -1.97
C THR A 717 -24.29 -10.88 -0.47
N ALA A 718 -23.54 -11.84 0.07
CA ALA A 718 -23.47 -12.12 1.51
C ALA A 718 -22.14 -12.77 1.90
N PRO A 719 -21.71 -12.76 3.17
CA PRO A 719 -20.57 -13.56 3.61
C PRO A 719 -20.84 -15.07 3.46
N GLU A 720 -19.82 -15.85 3.10
CA GLU A 720 -19.92 -17.31 3.00
C GLU A 720 -19.62 -17.98 4.35
N GLY A 721 -20.66 -18.18 5.15
CA GLY A 721 -20.57 -18.73 6.50
C GLY A 721 -20.72 -20.26 6.62
N VAL A 722 -21.06 -21.00 5.56
CA VAL A 722 -21.34 -22.45 5.63
C VAL A 722 -20.12 -23.23 6.11
N TYR A 723 -18.93 -22.76 5.74
CA TYR A 723 -17.66 -23.41 6.04
C TYR A 723 -16.91 -22.74 7.21
N ALA A 724 -17.57 -21.86 7.97
CA ALA A 724 -17.00 -21.24 9.18
C ALA A 724 -17.03 -22.18 10.40
N VAL A 725 -16.13 -22.00 11.36
CA VAL A 725 -15.95 -22.92 12.51
C VAL A 725 -17.16 -22.82 13.44
N GLY A 726 -17.99 -23.87 13.50
CA GLY A 726 -19.22 -23.88 14.31
C GLY A 726 -20.23 -24.94 13.85
N GLY A 727 -21.19 -25.29 14.71
CA GLY A 727 -22.17 -26.34 14.41
C GLY A 727 -23.11 -25.99 13.26
N TYR A 728 -23.44 -26.98 12.43
CA TYR A 728 -24.35 -26.85 11.29
C TYR A 728 -25.82 -26.78 11.73
N THR A 729 -26.55 -25.77 11.24
CA THR A 729 -28.02 -25.68 11.43
C THR A 729 -28.71 -26.05 10.12
N PRO A 730 -29.48 -27.15 10.07
CA PRO A 730 -30.13 -27.58 8.84
C PRO A 730 -31.40 -26.76 8.57
N ALA A 731 -31.55 -26.28 7.34
CA ALA A 731 -32.77 -25.69 6.82
C ALA A 731 -33.88 -26.74 6.68
N GLU A 732 -33.53 -27.98 6.30
CA GLU A 732 -34.47 -29.08 6.11
C GLU A 732 -33.87 -30.42 6.56
N THR A 733 -34.73 -31.37 6.97
CA THR A 733 -34.32 -32.73 7.36
C THR A 733 -34.99 -33.81 6.49
N TRP A 734 -34.17 -34.51 5.73
CA TRP A 734 -34.60 -35.59 4.84
C TRP A 734 -34.70 -36.91 5.58
N THR A 735 -35.91 -37.47 5.58
CA THR A 735 -36.26 -38.75 6.20
C THR A 735 -37.06 -39.60 5.22
N ARG A 736 -37.36 -40.85 5.60
CA ARG A 736 -38.28 -41.74 4.85
C ARG A 736 -39.70 -41.17 4.64
N ILE A 737 -40.04 -40.05 5.30
CA ILE A 737 -41.33 -39.35 5.15
C ILE A 737 -41.20 -38.18 4.17
N THR A 738 -40.12 -37.40 4.26
CA THR A 738 -39.92 -36.14 3.51
C THR A 738 -39.21 -36.33 2.18
N ALA A 739 -38.54 -37.47 1.97
CA ALA A 739 -37.92 -37.85 0.70
C ALA A 739 -38.54 -39.15 0.16
N SER A 740 -38.81 -39.19 -1.15
CA SER A 740 -39.30 -40.38 -1.85
C SER A 740 -38.17 -41.37 -2.14
N ALA A 741 -36.98 -40.86 -2.47
CA ALA A 741 -35.79 -41.65 -2.73
C ALA A 741 -34.51 -40.92 -2.30
N VAL A 742 -33.50 -41.72 -1.97
CA VAL A 742 -32.14 -41.25 -1.66
C VAL A 742 -31.15 -42.18 -2.33
N GLU A 743 -30.24 -41.62 -3.12
CA GLU A 743 -29.21 -42.36 -3.87
C GLU A 743 -27.81 -41.81 -3.53
N LYS A 744 -26.84 -42.71 -3.38
CA LYS A 744 -25.42 -42.35 -3.27
C LYS A 744 -24.70 -42.73 -4.56
N LEU A 745 -24.26 -41.73 -5.30
CA LEU A 745 -23.49 -41.91 -6.53
C LEU A 745 -22.01 -41.86 -6.23
N TRP A 746 -21.34 -43.01 -6.37
CA TRP A 746 -19.89 -43.14 -6.21
C TRP A 746 -19.18 -42.83 -7.51
N THR A 747 -18.15 -41.98 -7.44
CA THR A 747 -17.30 -41.65 -8.58
C THR A 747 -16.24 -42.73 -8.78
N ARG A 748 -16.18 -43.31 -10.00
CA ARG A 748 -15.43 -44.54 -10.32
C ARG A 748 -13.93 -44.50 -10.02
N ASP A 749 -13.32 -43.31 -10.03
CA ASP A 749 -11.87 -43.11 -9.90
C ASP A 749 -11.48 -42.06 -8.83
N ALA A 750 -12.41 -41.68 -7.94
CA ALA A 750 -12.14 -40.70 -6.90
C ALA A 750 -11.63 -41.38 -5.61
N THR A 751 -10.36 -41.19 -5.27
CA THR A 751 -9.90 -41.30 -3.87
C THR A 751 -10.33 -40.04 -3.14
N GLY A 752 -11.04 -40.18 -2.01
CA GLY A 752 -11.41 -39.03 -1.17
C GLY A 752 -10.18 -38.22 -0.75
N VAL A 753 -10.34 -36.92 -0.51
CA VAL A 753 -9.25 -36.04 -0.07
C VAL A 753 -9.09 -36.12 1.45
N ARG A 754 -7.88 -36.41 1.93
CA ARG A 754 -7.58 -36.45 3.37
C ARG A 754 -7.12 -35.11 3.93
N GLN A 755 -6.53 -34.27 3.09
CA GLN A 755 -6.00 -32.95 3.45
C GLN A 755 -5.90 -32.10 2.19
N VAL A 756 -6.18 -30.81 2.31
CA VAL A 756 -5.89 -29.76 1.33
C VAL A 756 -4.65 -29.01 1.77
N ARG A 757 -3.75 -28.72 0.83
CA ARG A 757 -2.63 -27.81 0.98
C ARG A 757 -2.83 -26.66 0.01
N LEU A 758 -3.21 -25.51 0.54
CA LEU A 758 -3.51 -24.32 -0.24
C LEU A 758 -2.33 -23.37 -0.16
N GLU A 759 -1.54 -23.30 -1.22
CA GLU A 759 -0.54 -22.26 -1.40
C GLU A 759 -1.26 -20.94 -1.73
N TRP A 760 -0.99 -19.90 -0.95
CA TRP A 760 -1.60 -18.59 -1.13
C TRP A 760 -0.63 -17.43 -0.92
N ARG A 761 -0.96 -16.29 -1.52
CA ARG A 761 -0.23 -15.03 -1.35
C ARG A 761 -1.16 -13.84 -1.22
N THR A 762 -0.70 -12.78 -0.54
CA THR A 762 -1.37 -11.47 -0.54
C THR A 762 -1.20 -10.77 -1.89
N PRO A 763 -2.08 -9.81 -2.26
CA PRO A 763 -2.01 -9.13 -3.56
C PRO A 763 -0.67 -8.41 -3.86
N ASP A 764 0.00 -7.96 -2.80
CA ASP A 764 1.31 -7.31 -2.78
C ASP A 764 2.50 -8.29 -2.82
N ASP A 765 2.23 -9.60 -2.80
CA ASP A 765 3.23 -10.67 -2.68
C ASP A 765 4.09 -10.64 -1.39
N GLU A 766 3.73 -9.85 -0.37
CA GLU A 766 4.46 -9.78 0.89
C GLU A 766 4.35 -11.08 1.70
N THR A 767 3.13 -11.60 1.83
CA THR A 767 2.86 -12.83 2.55
C THR A 767 2.71 -13.95 1.54
N ILE A 768 3.57 -14.98 1.65
CA ILE A 768 3.46 -16.22 0.89
C ILE A 768 3.44 -17.38 1.88
N CYS A 769 2.30 -18.06 1.95
CA CYS A 769 2.03 -19.07 2.97
C CYS A 769 1.35 -20.30 2.36
N THR A 770 1.28 -21.37 3.16
CA THR A 770 0.52 -22.57 2.81
C THR A 770 -0.45 -22.88 3.95
N GLU A 771 -1.74 -22.86 3.67
CA GLU A 771 -2.75 -23.34 4.61
C GLU A 771 -2.91 -24.86 4.47
N TYR A 772 -3.01 -25.53 5.62
CA TYR A 772 -3.27 -26.96 5.70
C TYR A 772 -4.65 -27.16 6.28
N TYR A 773 -5.52 -27.92 5.59
CA TYR A 773 -6.82 -28.28 6.16
C TYR A 773 -7.25 -29.72 5.84
N PRO A 774 -7.56 -30.54 6.87
CA PRO A 774 -7.24 -30.33 8.27
C PRO A 774 -5.73 -30.23 8.51
N ASP A 775 -5.33 -29.71 9.68
CA ASP A 775 -3.94 -29.73 10.12
C ASP A 775 -3.36 -31.15 10.05
N ASP A 776 -2.05 -31.28 9.81
CA ASP A 776 -1.37 -32.58 9.66
C ASP A 776 -1.65 -33.56 10.81
N ALA A 777 -1.84 -33.04 12.03
CA ALA A 777 -2.15 -33.85 13.22
C ALA A 777 -3.58 -34.42 13.24
N ASP A 778 -4.52 -33.72 12.60
CA ASP A 778 -5.95 -34.05 12.57
C ASP A 778 -6.38 -34.65 11.22
N ALA A 779 -5.49 -34.63 10.22
CA ALA A 779 -5.75 -35.19 8.91
C ALA A 779 -6.05 -36.71 9.01
N PRO A 780 -7.20 -37.19 8.48
CA PRO A 780 -7.51 -38.60 8.45
C PRO A 780 -6.44 -39.42 7.72
N ALA A 781 -6.31 -40.70 8.10
CA ALA A 781 -5.32 -41.61 7.52
C ALA A 781 -5.67 -42.05 6.08
N ASP A 782 -6.95 -41.94 5.71
CA ASP A 782 -7.50 -42.36 4.43
C ASP A 782 -7.69 -41.18 3.47
N GLY A 783 -7.19 -41.32 2.24
CA GLY A 783 -7.40 -40.37 1.15
C GLY A 783 -6.09 -39.77 0.58
N ALA A 784 -6.24 -38.92 -0.43
CA ALA A 784 -5.13 -38.21 -1.07
C ALA A 784 -4.93 -36.81 -0.47
N VAL A 785 -3.71 -36.29 -0.52
CA VAL A 785 -3.46 -34.87 -0.29
C VAL A 785 -3.79 -34.13 -1.58
N LEU A 786 -4.56 -33.05 -1.50
CA LEU A 786 -4.90 -32.19 -2.61
C LEU A 786 -4.11 -30.89 -2.49
N ASP A 787 -3.12 -30.72 -3.35
CA ASP A 787 -2.37 -29.47 -3.47
C ASP A 787 -3.14 -28.50 -4.39
N VAL A 788 -3.33 -27.26 -3.92
CA VAL A 788 -4.03 -26.18 -4.63
C VAL A 788 -3.18 -24.92 -4.56
N GLY A 789 -3.07 -24.20 -5.68
CA GLY A 789 -2.40 -22.90 -5.73
C GLY A 789 -1.14 -22.85 -6.59
N PRO A 790 -0.40 -21.72 -6.56
CA PRO A 790 -0.64 -20.56 -5.69
C PRO A 790 -1.90 -19.75 -6.07
N LEU A 791 -2.74 -19.41 -5.10
CA LEU A 791 -3.90 -18.51 -5.24
C LEU A 791 -3.65 -17.17 -4.52
N ILE A 792 -4.44 -16.14 -4.84
CA ILE A 792 -4.34 -14.83 -4.19
C ILE A 792 -5.49 -14.73 -3.17
N TYR A 793 -5.19 -14.34 -1.93
CA TYR A 793 -6.17 -14.08 -0.87
C TYR A 793 -5.76 -12.84 -0.06
N PRO A 794 -6.72 -12.09 0.50
CA PRO A 794 -6.45 -10.84 1.21
C PRO A 794 -5.79 -11.07 2.58
N ASP A 795 -6.10 -12.19 3.23
CA ASP A 795 -5.57 -12.56 4.53
C ASP A 795 -5.60 -14.07 4.78
N ALA A 796 -4.91 -14.49 5.85
CA ALA A 796 -4.83 -15.89 6.27
C ALA A 796 -6.20 -16.47 6.69
N ALA A 797 -7.11 -15.65 7.22
CA ALA A 797 -8.42 -16.11 7.67
C ALA A 797 -9.32 -16.52 6.48
N THR A 798 -9.24 -15.77 5.40
CA THR A 798 -9.96 -16.01 4.14
C THR A 798 -9.35 -17.22 3.43
N ALA A 799 -8.01 -17.32 3.37
CA ALA A 799 -7.32 -18.49 2.85
C ALA A 799 -7.66 -19.77 3.63
N ALA A 800 -7.69 -19.72 4.97
CA ALA A 800 -8.07 -20.86 5.81
C ALA A 800 -9.52 -21.31 5.57
N THR A 801 -10.44 -20.35 5.40
CA THR A 801 -11.85 -20.64 5.07
C THR A 801 -11.96 -21.30 3.68
N ALA A 802 -11.20 -20.83 2.69
CA ALA A 802 -11.15 -21.42 1.37
C ALA A 802 -10.56 -22.85 1.38
N ALA A 803 -9.45 -23.09 2.09
CA ALA A 803 -8.87 -24.42 2.26
C ALA A 803 -9.89 -25.41 2.84
N ARG A 804 -10.64 -24.97 3.87
CA ARG A 804 -11.71 -25.75 4.49
C ARG A 804 -12.87 -26.05 3.54
N ARG A 805 -13.31 -25.06 2.75
CA ARG A 805 -14.34 -25.23 1.71
C ARG A 805 -13.92 -26.29 0.68
N ILE A 806 -12.73 -26.16 0.11
CA ILE A 806 -12.16 -27.08 -0.88
C ILE A 806 -12.08 -28.51 -0.31
N TYR A 807 -11.68 -28.64 0.97
CA TYR A 807 -11.63 -29.93 1.63
C TYR A 807 -13.00 -30.60 1.68
N PHE A 808 -14.06 -29.93 2.16
CA PHE A 808 -15.37 -30.56 2.27
C PHE A 808 -16.01 -30.91 0.92
N ILE A 809 -15.75 -30.13 -0.12
CA ILE A 809 -16.21 -30.42 -1.49
C ILE A 809 -15.60 -31.74 -1.99
N ASN A 810 -14.34 -32.01 -1.65
CA ASN A 810 -13.54 -33.12 -2.21
C ASN A 810 -13.29 -34.29 -1.24
N ARG A 811 -13.66 -34.17 0.04
CA ARG A 811 -13.40 -35.20 1.07
C ARG A 811 -14.02 -36.54 0.70
N TYR A 812 -15.28 -36.51 0.26
CA TYR A 812 -16.06 -37.72 0.04
C TYR A 812 -16.13 -38.06 -1.46
N PRO A 813 -15.79 -39.30 -1.87
CA PRO A 813 -15.77 -39.71 -3.28
C PRO A 813 -17.17 -40.06 -3.82
N TYR A 814 -18.20 -39.41 -3.28
CA TYR A 814 -19.58 -39.61 -3.67
C TYR A 814 -20.39 -38.32 -3.56
N ILE A 815 -21.48 -38.25 -4.33
CA ILE A 815 -22.55 -37.26 -4.17
C ILE A 815 -23.82 -37.96 -3.73
N LEU A 816 -24.67 -37.22 -3.02
CA LEU A 816 -25.96 -37.70 -2.56
C LEU A 816 -27.07 -37.05 -3.39
N LEU A 817 -27.95 -37.86 -3.98
CA LEU A 817 -29.17 -37.40 -4.61
C LEU A 817 -30.37 -37.65 -3.68
N VAL A 818 -31.22 -36.64 -3.52
CA VAL A 818 -32.46 -36.74 -2.76
C VAL A 818 -33.62 -36.34 -3.66
N GLU A 819 -34.56 -37.25 -3.88
CA GLU A 819 -35.84 -36.95 -4.51
C GLU A 819 -36.85 -36.60 -3.41
N CYS A 820 -37.41 -35.39 -3.45
CA CYS A 820 -38.35 -34.91 -2.44
C CYS A 820 -39.68 -35.65 -2.56
N ALA A 821 -40.30 -36.00 -1.43
CA ALA A 821 -41.62 -36.64 -1.43
C ALA A 821 -42.74 -35.66 -1.82
N ASP A 822 -42.59 -34.41 -1.42
CA ASP A 822 -43.53 -33.31 -1.64
C ASP A 822 -42.92 -32.23 -2.55
N ALA A 823 -43.76 -31.27 -2.95
CA ALA A 823 -43.33 -30.12 -3.72
C ALA A 823 -42.50 -29.17 -2.85
N GLU A 824 -41.21 -29.06 -3.15
CA GLU A 824 -40.25 -28.23 -2.42
C GLU A 824 -39.71 -27.09 -3.30
N PRO A 825 -40.51 -26.04 -3.56
CA PRO A 825 -40.12 -24.95 -4.44
C PRO A 825 -39.16 -23.96 -3.76
N THR A 826 -38.94 -24.02 -2.45
CA THR A 826 -38.13 -23.04 -1.70
C THR A 826 -36.69 -23.48 -1.44
N VAL A 827 -36.36 -24.74 -1.73
CA VAL A 827 -35.00 -25.26 -1.56
C VAL A 827 -34.08 -24.66 -2.62
N ARG A 828 -32.89 -24.23 -2.21
CA ARG A 828 -31.89 -23.60 -3.09
C ARG A 828 -30.47 -24.07 -2.77
N PRO A 829 -29.51 -23.93 -3.71
CA PRO A 829 -28.10 -24.17 -3.45
C PRO A 829 -27.55 -23.41 -2.23
N LEU A 830 -26.45 -23.90 -1.67
CA LEU A 830 -25.76 -23.39 -0.47
C LEU A 830 -26.57 -23.46 0.84
N GLN A 831 -27.77 -24.05 0.84
CA GLN A 831 -28.49 -24.37 2.07
C GLN A 831 -27.90 -25.62 2.74
N ILE A 832 -27.82 -25.60 4.08
CA ILE A 832 -27.41 -26.77 4.87
C ILE A 832 -28.64 -27.64 5.11
N HIS A 833 -28.54 -28.94 4.81
CA HIS A 833 -29.60 -29.92 5.02
C HIS A 833 -29.08 -31.08 5.88
N ARG A 834 -29.98 -31.77 6.56
CA ARG A 834 -29.67 -32.98 7.33
C ARG A 834 -30.31 -34.19 6.68
N LEU A 835 -29.56 -35.27 6.51
CA LEU A 835 -30.10 -36.57 6.11
C LEU A 835 -30.17 -37.48 7.33
N THR A 836 -31.35 -38.01 7.59
CA THR A 836 -31.59 -39.06 8.58
C THR A 836 -32.22 -40.26 7.86
N TRP A 837 -31.37 -41.19 7.39
CA TRP A 837 -31.79 -42.26 6.47
C TRP A 837 -31.20 -43.62 6.83
N GLN A 838 -31.97 -44.68 6.62
CA GLN A 838 -31.54 -46.05 6.90
C GLN A 838 -31.88 -46.90 5.68
N PHE A 839 -30.89 -47.37 4.93
CA PHE A 839 -31.10 -48.11 3.67
C PHE A 839 -31.80 -49.46 3.88
N ASP A 840 -31.43 -50.14 4.96
CA ASP A 840 -32.02 -51.40 5.42
C ASP A 840 -32.24 -51.34 6.93
N THR A 841 -33.33 -51.92 7.44
CA THR A 841 -33.66 -51.94 8.88
C THR A 841 -32.59 -52.55 9.78
N GLU A 842 -31.67 -53.36 9.24
CA GLU A 842 -30.54 -53.95 9.97
C GLU A 842 -29.27 -53.07 9.93
N MET A 843 -29.22 -52.06 9.07
CA MET A 843 -28.09 -51.14 8.97
C MET A 843 -28.16 -50.01 10.00
N GLN A 844 -27.02 -49.46 10.39
CA GLN A 844 -27.01 -48.25 11.21
C GLN A 844 -27.63 -47.08 10.43
N GLN A 845 -28.47 -46.29 11.10
CA GLN A 845 -29.03 -45.07 10.53
C GLN A 845 -27.91 -44.06 10.22
N ILE A 846 -27.94 -43.53 8.99
CA ILE A 846 -27.11 -42.42 8.56
C ILE A 846 -27.72 -41.16 9.13
N ASP A 847 -26.90 -40.37 9.82
CA ASP A 847 -27.26 -39.06 10.34
C ASP A 847 -26.14 -38.06 10.03
N ARG A 848 -26.34 -37.26 8.98
CA ARG A 848 -25.27 -36.47 8.33
C ARG A 848 -25.77 -35.11 7.84
N TYR A 849 -24.88 -34.14 7.80
CA TYR A 849 -25.13 -32.80 7.26
C TYR A 849 -24.55 -32.70 5.87
N TYR A 850 -25.30 -32.03 5.01
CA TYR A 850 -24.93 -31.78 3.63
C TYR A 850 -25.18 -30.31 3.27
N VAL A 851 -24.43 -29.81 2.31
CA VAL A 851 -24.75 -28.57 1.60
C VAL A 851 -25.40 -28.91 0.27
N VAL A 852 -26.42 -28.15 -0.14
CA VAL A 852 -27.05 -28.29 -1.46
C VAL A 852 -26.11 -27.72 -2.52
N GLN A 853 -25.66 -28.57 -3.44
CA GLN A 853 -24.87 -28.14 -4.61
C GLN A 853 -25.79 -27.69 -5.75
N SER A 854 -26.84 -28.45 -6.03
CA SER A 854 -27.84 -28.08 -7.04
C SER A 854 -29.25 -28.55 -6.66
N ALA A 855 -30.23 -27.81 -7.14
CA ALA A 855 -31.65 -28.11 -7.02
C ALA A 855 -32.26 -28.14 -8.43
N ASP A 856 -32.77 -29.31 -8.80
CA ASP A 856 -33.48 -29.55 -10.06
C ASP A 856 -34.98 -29.60 -9.77
N HIS A 857 -35.70 -28.63 -10.31
CA HIS A 857 -37.14 -28.49 -10.17
C HIS A 857 -37.83 -28.79 -11.50
N MET A 858 -38.76 -29.74 -11.50
CA MET A 858 -39.59 -30.06 -12.66
C MET A 858 -41.05 -29.82 -12.34
N ILE A 859 -41.71 -29.00 -13.15
CA ILE A 859 -43.16 -28.94 -13.24
C ILE A 859 -43.56 -29.78 -14.46
N ASP A 860 -44.31 -30.85 -14.27
CA ASP A 860 -44.99 -31.57 -15.37
C ASP A 860 -46.45 -31.79 -15.01
N ARG A 861 -47.36 -31.43 -15.94
CA ARG A 861 -48.82 -31.54 -15.76
C ARG A 861 -49.35 -30.90 -14.47
N GLY A 862 -48.72 -29.81 -14.01
CA GLY A 862 -49.14 -29.06 -12.81
C GLY A 862 -48.69 -29.69 -11.48
N VAL A 863 -47.81 -30.69 -11.50
CA VAL A 863 -47.15 -31.24 -10.32
C VAL A 863 -45.71 -30.74 -10.27
N TRP A 864 -45.28 -30.21 -9.13
CA TRP A 864 -43.91 -29.81 -8.88
C TRP A 864 -43.13 -30.96 -8.24
N GLN A 865 -41.96 -31.27 -8.79
CA GLN A 865 -41.03 -32.28 -8.30
C GLN A 865 -39.66 -31.64 -8.11
N THR A 866 -38.95 -32.02 -7.06
CA THR A 866 -37.61 -31.50 -6.74
C THR A 866 -36.65 -32.66 -6.54
N VAL A 867 -35.49 -32.60 -7.19
CA VAL A 867 -34.34 -33.48 -6.97
C VAL A 867 -33.15 -32.63 -6.56
N LEU A 868 -32.46 -33.03 -5.50
CA LEU A 868 -31.34 -32.28 -4.95
C LEU A 868 -30.04 -33.06 -5.10
N THR A 869 -28.97 -32.36 -5.47
CA THR A 869 -27.60 -32.87 -5.38
C THR A 869 -26.93 -32.28 -4.17
N LEU A 870 -26.46 -33.12 -3.25
CA LEU A 870 -25.96 -32.75 -1.94
C LEU A 870 -24.51 -33.22 -1.72
N ARG A 871 -23.68 -32.37 -1.08
CA ARG A 871 -22.29 -32.67 -0.67
C ARG A 871 -22.18 -32.76 0.85
N GLN A 872 -21.55 -33.81 1.38
CA GLN A 872 -21.45 -34.00 2.83
C GLN A 872 -20.41 -33.04 3.43
N ILE A 873 -20.77 -32.38 4.52
CA ILE A 873 -19.92 -31.36 5.18
C ILE A 873 -19.56 -31.71 6.63
N ASN A 874 -20.05 -32.83 7.18
CA ASN A 874 -19.74 -33.25 8.55
C ASN A 874 -18.92 -34.54 8.62
N ARG A 875 -18.16 -34.69 9.73
CA ARG A 875 -17.10 -35.69 10.03
C ARG A 875 -15.79 -35.43 9.29
N GLU A 876 -14.73 -35.20 10.08
CA GLU A 876 -13.34 -35.13 9.61
C GLU A 876 -12.61 -36.47 9.80
N SER A 877 -13.03 -37.26 10.78
CA SER A 877 -12.56 -38.64 10.98
C SER A 877 -13.67 -39.67 10.72
N GLU A 878 -13.35 -40.72 9.95
CA GLU A 878 -14.13 -41.96 9.96
C GLU A 878 -13.83 -42.70 11.26
N GLY A 879 -14.71 -42.53 12.25
CA GLY A 879 -14.86 -43.50 13.33
C GLY A 879 -15.76 -44.64 12.91
#